data_AF-A0A534SR82-F1
#
_entry.id   AF-A0A534SR82-F1
#
_cell.length_a   1.000
_cell.length_b   1.000
_cell.length_c   1.000
_cell.angle_alpha   90.00
_cell.angle_beta   90.00
_cell.angle_gamma   90.00
#
_symmetry.space_group_name_H-M   'P 1'
#
loop_
_entity.id
_entity.type
_entity.pdbx_description
1 polymer ?
#
loop_
_entity_poly.entity_id
_entity_poly.type
_entity_poly.pdbx_seq_one_letter_code
_entity_poly.pdbx_strand_id
1 'polypeptide(L)'
;MLRRASDTGPPSGRCMKWLLALAVLAATQRAAAATLTRGPYLQLRTTHSVTVIWDMDAPARCGLALHLPDGATTVLGGGTAAVCEIRVESLSPGRSYGYTPLAGNVPLRPESVFRTDDPRVPFTFLVVGDTGSGSPNQNAVRDLMLATPADFLLHVGDVVYDFGFDTEFFVPYRDLLPRLPLWATVGNHDVSAAGGVPWSGFFITPANNPAGVPNYYSFDAGNAHFAVLDSNQSTSPGSPQYTFLDNDLAASTALWKFVAFHHSIYSSGTVHGSNLPVRANLVPLLDKHAVDLVFMGHEHNYERTQPLRANQVVAPGTGTVYVTSGGGGHDLYPLRTSSFTAYAESAFEITRVAIDRGTLRLQMIRADGVVRDSLTLVKTPPPGCGDGVVNQPGEQCDGADAAACPGLCGFDCRCAPPPRCGDGVRNQPGEQCDGADALACPGACRADCTCAARCGDEILNQPGEQCDGRADAACPGRCLPNCGCADPPVALDLGPVADTSIVGGKQATWDHGAAGDLDVGLKPLPAMTYLKFDLSNVRTKIAKATLTLTCIHPSTDGGTVYPVASSSWPEGNSTGLDSTSAKGPGLKWKDVDTNRNGQIDPRDASPYVPDFTRPLASLGPVLPGRSYSVDVTGALASGAGSYTLAISSLKSTPGSYASRENGTAQGPLLHLVVAPSPRCGDNRVNQATEQCDGAASAACPGRCRADCTCQPLPRCGDRTVNQASEVCDGADDSACPGRCRADCTCAPPRCGDNLVDQAGASSATGRRTAPAPDGVVSIAPAPRCQAAVTTS
;
A
#
# COMPACT_ATOMS: atom_id res chain seq x y z
N MET A 1 -88.44 42.95 5.44
CA MET A 1 -88.87 43.21 4.04
C MET A 1 -87.61 43.32 3.19
N LEU A 2 -87.24 42.27 2.43
CA LEU A 2 -87.21 42.18 0.95
C LEU A 2 -86.28 43.25 0.30
N ARG A 3 -85.34 43.00 -0.63
CA ARG A 3 -84.98 41.85 -1.49
C ARG A 3 -83.61 42.10 -2.19
N ARG A 4 -82.94 40.99 -2.53
CA ARG A 4 -81.94 40.63 -3.59
C ARG A 4 -81.84 41.53 -4.85
N ALA A 5 -80.63 41.84 -5.38
CA ALA A 5 -79.73 41.13 -6.35
C ALA A 5 -79.76 41.85 -7.72
N SER A 6 -78.79 41.87 -8.66
CA SER A 6 -77.67 41.00 -9.07
C SER A 6 -76.84 41.69 -10.21
N ASP A 7 -75.54 41.33 -10.33
CA ASP A 7 -74.74 41.02 -11.56
C ASP A 7 -74.61 42.05 -12.72
N THR A 8 -73.56 42.14 -13.57
CA THR A 8 -72.24 41.52 -13.85
C THR A 8 -71.58 42.41 -14.95
N GLY A 9 -70.28 42.71 -14.92
CA GLY A 9 -69.30 42.13 -15.86
C GLY A 9 -68.57 43.18 -16.76
N PRO A 10 -67.32 42.91 -17.22
CA PRO A 10 -66.26 43.91 -17.59
C PRO A 10 -66.06 43.96 -19.15
N PRO A 11 -64.96 44.46 -19.83
CA PRO A 11 -63.57 44.75 -19.39
C PRO A 11 -62.84 45.95 -20.07
N SER A 12 -61.57 46.18 -19.74
CA SER A 12 -60.50 46.49 -20.72
C SER A 12 -59.15 46.76 -20.02
N GLY A 13 -58.06 46.35 -20.67
CA GLY A 13 -56.69 46.58 -20.20
C GLY A 13 -55.86 47.34 -21.23
N ARG A 14 -54.86 48.10 -20.74
CA ARG A 14 -53.46 48.11 -21.17
C ARG A 14 -52.66 49.19 -20.43
N CYS A 15 -51.45 48.81 -20.01
CA CYS A 15 -50.24 49.62 -19.80
C CYS A 15 -50.24 50.75 -18.76
N MET A 16 -49.56 50.55 -17.62
CA MET A 16 -48.56 51.50 -17.12
C MET A 16 -47.58 50.83 -16.15
N LYS A 17 -46.30 51.17 -16.30
CA LYS A 17 -45.14 50.66 -15.57
C LYS A 17 -44.94 51.35 -14.21
N TRP A 18 -44.16 50.68 -13.34
CA TRP A 18 -43.39 51.15 -12.18
C TRP A 18 -44.11 51.38 -10.85
N LEU A 19 -44.02 50.38 -9.95
CA LEU A 19 -43.46 50.48 -8.58
C LEU A 19 -43.90 49.25 -7.76
N LEU A 20 -43.06 48.22 -7.70
CA LEU A 20 -43.00 47.25 -6.59
C LEU A 20 -41.78 46.32 -6.81
N ALA A 21 -40.61 46.94 -6.76
CA ALA A 21 -39.37 46.24 -6.45
C ALA A 21 -39.19 46.30 -4.93
N LEU A 22 -39.78 45.36 -4.18
CA LEU A 22 -39.37 44.95 -2.81
C LEU A 22 -40.35 43.89 -2.25
N ALA A 23 -40.42 42.72 -2.88
CA ALA A 23 -40.96 41.50 -2.26
C ALA A 23 -40.62 40.26 -3.11
N VAL A 24 -39.39 40.13 -3.59
CA VAL A 24 -38.84 38.80 -3.83
C VAL A 24 -38.37 38.33 -2.46
N LEU A 25 -39.29 37.80 -1.64
CA LEU A 25 -38.91 36.87 -0.60
C LEU A 25 -38.32 35.67 -1.36
N ALA A 26 -36.99 35.69 -1.52
CA ALA A 26 -36.23 34.47 -1.63
C ALA A 26 -36.50 33.71 -0.34
N ALA A 27 -37.54 32.88 -0.34
CA ALA A 27 -37.58 31.71 0.51
C ALA A 27 -36.45 30.80 -0.02
N THR A 28 -35.21 31.13 0.33
CA THR A 28 -34.16 30.13 0.42
C THR A 28 -34.68 29.15 1.46
N GLN A 29 -35.37 28.10 1.02
CA GLN A 29 -35.44 26.88 1.80
C GLN A 29 -33.99 26.53 2.07
N ARG A 30 -33.49 26.85 3.27
CA ARG A 30 -32.32 26.16 3.81
C ARG A 30 -32.73 24.70 3.78
N ALA A 31 -32.20 23.93 2.84
CA ALA A 31 -32.26 22.48 2.93
C ALA A 31 -31.82 22.13 4.35
N ALA A 32 -32.68 21.45 5.10
CA ALA A 32 -32.31 20.96 6.41
C ALA A 32 -31.03 20.12 6.25
N ALA A 33 -30.07 20.26 7.17
CA ALA A 33 -28.91 19.39 7.16
C ALA A 33 -29.41 17.96 7.32
N ALA A 34 -28.99 17.06 6.43
CA ALA A 34 -29.38 15.65 6.51
C ALA A 34 -29.02 15.09 7.89
N THR A 35 -29.93 14.30 8.45
CA THR A 35 -29.77 13.68 9.76
C THR A 35 -29.68 12.17 9.64
N LEU A 36 -28.97 11.54 10.58
CA LEU A 36 -28.79 10.10 10.63
C LEU A 36 -30.10 9.43 11.05
N THR A 37 -30.63 8.55 10.20
CA THR A 37 -31.85 7.76 10.48
C THR A 37 -31.52 6.34 10.90
N ARG A 38 -30.40 5.77 10.40
CA ARG A 38 -29.92 4.42 10.74
C ARG A 38 -28.41 4.37 10.80
N GLY A 39 -27.90 3.54 11.71
CA GLY A 39 -26.47 3.24 11.82
C GLY A 39 -25.67 4.33 12.55
N PRO A 40 -24.34 4.41 12.33
CA PRO A 40 -23.57 3.55 11.44
C PRO A 40 -23.48 2.12 11.98
N TYR A 41 -23.29 1.15 11.10
CA TYR A 41 -23.01 -0.23 11.45
C TYR A 41 -21.87 -0.79 10.62
N LEU A 42 -21.16 -1.77 11.18
CA LEU A 42 -19.93 -2.33 10.64
C LEU A 42 -20.17 -3.73 10.08
N GLN A 43 -19.70 -3.98 8.86
CA GLN A 43 -19.78 -5.29 8.20
C GLN A 43 -18.51 -5.61 7.43
N LEU A 44 -18.36 -6.88 7.01
CA LEU A 44 -17.25 -7.35 6.16
C LEU A 44 -15.86 -6.99 6.70
N ARG A 45 -15.68 -7.03 8.03
CA ARG A 45 -14.37 -6.76 8.64
C ARG A 45 -13.41 -7.91 8.29
N THR A 46 -12.22 -7.54 7.81
CA THR A 46 -11.07 -8.43 7.64
C THR A 46 -9.86 -7.91 8.43
N THR A 47 -8.71 -8.53 8.24
CA THR A 47 -7.41 -8.05 8.75
C THR A 47 -6.98 -6.70 8.16
N HIS A 48 -7.50 -6.33 6.97
CA HIS A 48 -7.02 -5.16 6.22
C HIS A 48 -8.11 -4.16 5.87
N SER A 49 -9.33 -4.37 6.37
CA SER A 49 -10.47 -3.69 5.77
C SER A 49 -11.75 -3.80 6.61
N VAL A 50 -12.69 -2.87 6.42
CA VAL A 50 -14.07 -2.92 6.98
C VAL A 50 -15.04 -2.16 6.07
N THR A 51 -16.34 -2.44 6.13
CA THR A 51 -17.39 -1.64 5.48
C THR A 51 -18.22 -0.91 6.54
N VAL A 52 -18.42 0.40 6.37
CA VAL A 52 -19.25 1.24 7.24
C VAL A 52 -20.49 1.69 6.47
N ILE A 53 -21.66 1.44 7.05
CA ILE A 53 -22.96 1.71 6.40
C ILE A 53 -23.82 2.60 7.29
N TRP A 54 -24.51 3.58 6.71
CA TRP A 54 -25.47 4.43 7.43
C TRP A 54 -26.54 5.02 6.49
N ASP A 55 -27.70 5.36 7.07
CA ASP A 55 -28.82 5.95 6.34
C ASP A 55 -29.12 7.36 6.85
N MET A 56 -29.65 8.19 5.96
CA MET A 56 -30.03 9.57 6.23
C MET A 56 -31.49 9.84 5.82
N ASP A 57 -32.09 10.88 6.39
CA ASP A 57 -33.44 11.35 6.08
C ASP A 57 -33.57 12.01 4.69
N ALA A 58 -32.45 12.42 4.09
CA ALA A 58 -32.37 12.99 2.76
C ALA A 58 -31.03 12.64 2.08
N PRO A 59 -30.98 12.55 0.74
CA PRO A 59 -29.72 12.33 0.02
C PRO A 59 -28.70 13.44 0.29
N ALA A 60 -27.48 13.03 0.65
CA ALA A 60 -26.34 13.92 0.83
C ALA A 60 -25.08 13.27 0.27
N ARG A 61 -24.01 14.06 0.06
CA ARG A 61 -22.71 13.51 -0.33
C ARG A 61 -22.16 12.68 0.82
N CYS A 62 -22.04 11.37 0.64
CA CYS A 62 -21.48 10.46 1.63
C CYS A 62 -20.01 10.81 1.89
N GLY A 63 -19.63 10.88 3.16
CA GLY A 63 -18.23 10.99 3.57
C GLY A 63 -17.98 10.22 4.87
N LEU A 64 -16.76 9.75 5.05
CA LEU A 64 -16.31 9.09 6.28
C LEU A 64 -14.98 9.72 6.68
N ALA A 65 -14.97 10.46 7.79
CA ALA A 65 -13.72 10.86 8.41
C ALA A 65 -13.14 9.63 9.14
N LEU A 66 -11.95 9.21 8.76
CA LEU A 66 -11.21 8.10 9.35
C LEU A 66 -9.99 8.66 10.07
N HIS A 67 -9.91 8.43 11.38
CA HIS A 67 -8.78 8.78 12.23
C HIS A 67 -7.84 7.57 12.34
N LEU A 68 -6.62 7.74 11.83
CA LEU A 68 -5.59 6.73 11.75
C LEU A 68 -4.83 6.61 13.10
N PRO A 69 -4.19 5.45 13.37
CA PRO A 69 -3.45 5.23 14.62
C PRO A 69 -2.29 6.20 14.87
N ASP A 70 -1.77 6.86 13.84
CA ASP A 70 -0.71 7.87 13.90
C ASP A 70 -1.23 9.29 14.22
N GLY A 71 -2.54 9.43 14.40
CA GLY A 71 -3.22 10.70 14.67
C GLY A 71 -3.59 11.50 13.42
N ALA A 72 -3.28 11.01 12.22
CA ALA A 72 -3.74 11.63 10.98
C ALA A 72 -5.23 11.36 10.74
N THR A 73 -5.93 12.31 10.12
CA THR A 73 -7.32 12.12 9.70
C THR A 73 -7.40 12.18 8.18
N THR A 74 -7.98 11.15 7.58
CA THR A 74 -8.33 11.13 6.15
C THR A 74 -9.84 11.18 5.99
N VAL A 75 -10.33 11.76 4.90
CA VAL A 75 -11.77 11.77 4.58
C VAL A 75 -11.97 10.94 3.32
N LEU A 76 -12.66 9.82 3.48
CA LEU A 76 -13.07 8.97 2.38
C LEU A 76 -14.39 9.51 1.82
N GLY A 77 -14.41 9.81 0.52
CA GLY A 77 -15.60 10.31 -0.17
C GLY A 77 -16.40 9.20 -0.83
N GLY A 78 -17.72 9.29 -0.75
CA GLY A 78 -18.65 8.46 -1.51
C GLY A 78 -19.53 9.27 -2.47
N GLY A 79 -20.50 8.60 -3.10
CA GLY A 79 -21.52 9.21 -3.95
C GLY A 79 -22.51 10.09 -3.17
N THR A 80 -23.48 10.68 -3.87
CA THR A 80 -24.63 11.33 -3.22
C THR A 80 -25.76 10.34 -3.11
N ALA A 81 -26.14 9.97 -1.89
CA ALA A 81 -27.17 8.98 -1.62
C ALA A 81 -27.81 9.23 -0.25
N ALA A 82 -28.98 8.64 -0.01
CA ALA A 82 -29.58 8.59 1.33
C ALA A 82 -29.04 7.41 2.15
N VAL A 83 -28.61 6.33 1.48
CA VAL A 83 -27.90 5.19 2.07
C VAL A 83 -26.44 5.28 1.64
N CYS A 84 -25.54 5.40 2.60
CA CYS A 84 -24.12 5.51 2.38
C CYS A 84 -23.43 4.22 2.80
N GLU A 85 -22.58 3.71 1.91
CA GLU A 85 -21.72 2.56 2.13
C GLU A 85 -20.30 2.97 1.76
N ILE A 86 -19.37 2.91 2.73
CA ILE A 86 -17.96 3.19 2.48
C ILE A 86 -17.12 2.00 2.93
N ARG A 87 -16.46 1.41 1.94
CA ARG A 87 -15.42 0.40 2.13
C ARG A 87 -14.10 1.06 2.50
N VAL A 88 -13.58 0.72 3.67
CA VAL A 88 -12.26 1.16 4.13
C VAL A 88 -11.27 0.03 3.90
N GLU A 89 -10.20 0.32 3.16
CA GLU A 89 -9.18 -0.66 2.75
C GLU A 89 -7.78 -0.23 3.19
N SER A 90 -6.77 -1.08 2.90
CA SER A 90 -5.37 -0.83 3.23
C SER A 90 -5.11 -0.58 4.72
N LEU A 91 -5.92 -1.19 5.59
CA LEU A 91 -5.75 -1.10 7.03
C LEU A 91 -4.67 -2.09 7.51
N SER A 92 -3.98 -1.74 8.59
CA SER A 92 -3.08 -2.68 9.27
C SER A 92 -3.85 -3.64 10.18
N PRO A 93 -3.45 -4.93 10.27
CA PRO A 93 -4.04 -5.92 11.18
C PRO A 93 -3.96 -5.52 12.66
N GLY A 94 -5.00 -5.86 13.43
CA GLY A 94 -5.05 -5.70 14.89
C GLY A 94 -5.08 -4.25 15.41
N ARG A 95 -5.27 -3.26 14.53
CA ARG A 95 -5.24 -1.82 14.87
C ARG A 95 -6.63 -1.24 15.04
N SER A 96 -6.73 -0.22 15.90
CA SER A 96 -7.95 0.54 16.14
C SER A 96 -7.98 1.81 15.30
N TYR A 97 -9.15 2.11 14.73
CA TYR A 97 -9.38 3.30 13.91
C TYR A 97 -10.60 4.05 14.42
N GLY A 98 -10.45 5.37 14.59
CA GLY A 98 -11.59 6.25 14.83
C GLY A 98 -12.32 6.54 13.52
N TYR A 99 -13.64 6.67 13.56
CA TYR A 99 -14.41 7.01 12.38
C TYR A 99 -15.66 7.82 12.70
N THR A 100 -16.02 8.72 11.79
CA THR A 100 -17.20 9.58 11.89
C THR A 100 -17.90 9.67 10.53
N PRO A 101 -19.17 9.23 10.40
CA PRO A 101 -19.94 9.39 9.17
C PRO A 101 -20.33 10.85 8.96
N LEU A 102 -20.30 11.29 7.71
CA LEU A 102 -20.49 12.68 7.29
C LEU A 102 -21.60 12.77 6.23
N ALA A 103 -22.40 13.85 6.33
CA ALA A 103 -23.23 14.36 5.26
C ALA A 103 -22.57 15.61 4.67
N GLY A 104 -21.93 15.47 3.50
CA GLY A 104 -21.00 16.47 2.98
C GLY A 104 -19.78 16.56 3.88
N ASN A 105 -19.63 17.70 4.56
CA ASN A 105 -18.56 17.93 5.54
C ASN A 105 -19.09 18.05 6.98
N VAL A 106 -20.36 17.69 7.20
CA VAL A 106 -21.02 17.80 8.51
C VAL A 106 -21.02 16.43 9.20
N PRO A 107 -20.42 16.31 10.39
CA PRO A 107 -20.51 15.10 11.20
C PRO A 107 -21.94 14.77 11.57
N LEU A 108 -22.35 13.52 11.33
CA LEU A 108 -23.70 13.05 11.66
C LEU A 108 -23.85 12.59 13.11
N ARG A 109 -22.73 12.29 13.78
CA ARG A 109 -22.69 11.80 15.17
C ARG A 109 -21.26 11.91 15.74
N PRO A 110 -21.07 11.69 17.06
CA PRO A 110 -19.73 11.54 17.64
C PRO A 110 -18.91 10.40 17.02
N GLU A 111 -17.60 10.46 17.20
CA GLU A 111 -16.67 9.43 16.73
C GLU A 111 -16.98 8.06 17.36
N SER A 112 -16.85 7.02 16.54
CA SER A 112 -16.81 5.62 17.00
C SER A 112 -15.47 4.99 16.63
N VAL A 113 -15.18 3.85 17.25
CA VAL A 113 -13.91 3.13 17.05
C VAL A 113 -14.23 1.69 16.67
N PHE A 114 -13.53 1.19 15.66
CA PHE A 114 -13.49 -0.23 15.34
C PHE A 114 -12.05 -0.74 15.40
N ARG A 115 -11.88 -2.06 15.48
CA ARG A 115 -10.57 -2.72 15.42
C ARG A 115 -10.54 -3.72 14.27
N THR A 116 -9.46 -3.74 13.49
CA THR A 116 -9.22 -4.77 12.46
C THR A 116 -8.84 -6.10 13.09
N ASP A 117 -9.09 -7.19 12.35
CA ASP A 117 -8.74 -8.53 12.81
C ASP A 117 -7.21 -8.76 12.84
N ASP A 118 -6.74 -9.70 13.67
CA ASP A 118 -5.36 -10.20 13.66
C ASP A 118 -5.33 -11.69 14.04
N PRO A 119 -4.97 -12.60 13.13
CA PRO A 119 -4.98 -14.04 13.37
C PRO A 119 -3.97 -14.54 14.40
N ARG A 120 -3.04 -13.68 14.85
CA ARG A 120 -1.95 -14.05 15.76
C ARG A 120 -2.25 -13.80 17.23
N VAL A 121 -3.34 -13.08 17.52
CA VAL A 121 -3.68 -12.66 18.90
C VAL A 121 -4.99 -13.28 19.35
N PRO A 122 -5.24 -13.36 20.67
CA PRO A 122 -6.52 -13.82 21.18
C PRO A 122 -7.67 -12.93 20.69
N PHE A 123 -8.81 -13.54 20.40
CA PHE A 123 -10.02 -12.85 19.98
C PHE A 123 -11.27 -13.45 20.61
N THR A 124 -12.34 -12.68 20.59
CA THR A 124 -13.58 -12.94 21.32
C THR A 124 -14.78 -12.54 20.49
N PHE A 125 -15.88 -13.29 20.57
CA PHE A 125 -17.12 -12.94 19.89
C PHE A 125 -18.35 -13.30 20.72
N LEU A 126 -19.44 -12.61 20.44
CA LEU A 126 -20.75 -12.89 21.02
C LEU A 126 -21.63 -13.58 20.00
N VAL A 127 -22.47 -14.48 20.48
CA VAL A 127 -23.52 -15.15 19.73
C VAL A 127 -24.85 -14.85 20.40
N VAL A 128 -25.85 -14.49 19.60
CA VAL A 128 -27.23 -14.22 20.04
C VAL A 128 -28.20 -14.50 18.90
N GLY A 129 -29.40 -14.96 19.17
CA GLY A 129 -30.49 -15.09 18.21
C GLY A 129 -31.80 -14.56 18.76
N ASP A 130 -32.82 -14.46 17.91
CA ASP A 130 -34.21 -14.34 18.36
C ASP A 130 -34.45 -13.07 19.20
N THR A 131 -33.86 -11.96 18.73
CA THR A 131 -33.82 -10.70 19.49
C THR A 131 -35.00 -9.80 19.17
N GLY A 132 -35.48 -9.81 17.92
CA GLY A 132 -36.27 -8.78 17.23
C GLY A 132 -37.65 -8.41 17.78
N SER A 133 -37.79 -8.20 19.09
CA SER A 133 -39.05 -7.92 19.77
C SER A 133 -39.22 -6.45 20.19
N GLY A 134 -38.15 -5.64 20.11
CA GLY A 134 -38.08 -4.29 20.68
C GLY A 134 -38.28 -4.24 22.20
N SER A 135 -38.23 -5.39 22.89
CA SER A 135 -38.73 -5.55 24.25
C SER A 135 -37.74 -5.08 25.32
N PRO A 136 -38.20 -4.86 26.57
CA PRO A 136 -37.29 -4.64 27.71
C PRO A 136 -36.28 -5.78 27.91
N ASN A 137 -36.65 -7.03 27.58
CA ASN A 137 -35.76 -8.18 27.71
C ASN A 137 -34.63 -8.12 26.67
N GLN A 138 -34.96 -7.81 25.41
CA GLN A 138 -33.96 -7.55 24.37
C GLN A 138 -33.01 -6.42 24.78
N ASN A 139 -33.55 -5.33 25.35
CA ASN A 139 -32.75 -4.22 25.84
C ASN A 139 -31.79 -4.63 26.97
N ALA A 140 -32.20 -5.53 27.87
CA ALA A 140 -31.34 -6.05 28.93
C ALA A 140 -30.21 -6.92 28.35
N VAL A 141 -30.52 -7.75 27.35
CA VAL A 141 -29.53 -8.56 26.61
C VAL A 141 -28.53 -7.64 25.87
N ARG A 142 -29.00 -6.56 25.23
CA ARG A 142 -28.13 -5.55 24.61
C ARG A 142 -27.20 -4.89 25.64
N ASP A 143 -27.69 -4.53 26.82
CA ASP A 143 -26.84 -3.94 27.87
C ASP A 143 -25.76 -4.90 28.34
N LEU A 144 -26.09 -6.20 28.43
CA LEU A 144 -25.09 -7.23 28.70
C LEU A 144 -24.03 -7.31 27.60
N MET A 145 -24.42 -7.23 26.32
CA MET A 145 -23.45 -7.18 25.21
C MET A 145 -22.53 -5.96 25.31
N LEU A 146 -23.08 -4.78 25.62
CA LEU A 146 -22.29 -3.56 25.78
C LEU A 146 -21.29 -3.64 26.94
N ALA A 147 -21.64 -4.36 28.00
CA ALA A 147 -20.78 -4.60 29.16
C ALA A 147 -19.76 -5.73 28.93
N THR A 148 -19.90 -6.53 27.88
CA THR A 148 -19.11 -7.73 27.63
C THR A 148 -18.11 -7.51 26.49
N PRO A 149 -16.78 -7.57 26.74
CA PRO A 149 -15.79 -7.40 25.68
C PRO A 149 -15.91 -8.47 24.58
N ALA A 150 -15.96 -7.98 23.35
CA ALA A 150 -16.06 -8.77 22.13
C ALA A 150 -15.42 -8.02 20.96
N ASP A 151 -14.94 -8.78 19.97
CA ASP A 151 -14.41 -8.24 18.72
C ASP A 151 -15.49 -8.20 17.64
N PHE A 152 -16.51 -9.07 17.69
CA PHE A 152 -17.67 -9.04 16.78
C PHE A 152 -18.90 -9.72 17.37
N LEU A 153 -20.04 -9.54 16.68
CA LEU A 153 -21.32 -10.17 16.98
C LEU A 153 -21.70 -11.13 15.83
N LEU A 154 -22.03 -12.37 16.19
CA LEU A 154 -22.65 -13.36 15.32
C LEU A 154 -24.13 -13.49 15.71
N HIS A 155 -25.04 -12.99 14.87
CA HIS A 155 -26.48 -13.14 15.09
C HIS A 155 -27.00 -14.38 14.38
N VAL A 156 -27.67 -15.30 15.10
CA VAL A 156 -28.13 -16.60 14.58
C VAL A 156 -29.59 -16.59 14.10
N GLY A 157 -30.02 -15.48 13.48
CA GLY A 157 -31.35 -15.32 12.87
C GLY A 157 -32.45 -14.77 13.78
N ASP A 158 -33.55 -14.38 13.16
CA ASP A 158 -34.72 -13.72 13.73
C ASP A 158 -34.36 -12.39 14.42
N VAL A 159 -33.82 -11.48 13.60
CA VAL A 159 -33.53 -10.09 13.99
C VAL A 159 -34.79 -9.21 13.96
N VAL A 160 -35.86 -9.67 13.30
CA VAL A 160 -37.14 -8.98 13.12
C VAL A 160 -38.29 -9.98 13.30
N TYR A 161 -39.44 -9.54 13.84
CA TYR A 161 -40.65 -10.36 14.00
C TYR A 161 -41.89 -9.68 13.41
N ASP A 162 -42.38 -8.60 14.01
CA ASP A 162 -43.71 -8.04 13.71
C ASP A 162 -43.67 -6.58 13.22
N PHE A 163 -42.70 -5.79 13.68
CA PHE A 163 -42.71 -4.32 13.59
C PHE A 163 -41.57 -3.72 12.73
N GLY A 164 -40.74 -4.57 12.11
CA GLY A 164 -39.75 -4.20 11.11
C GLY A 164 -38.36 -3.87 11.67
N PHE A 165 -37.35 -3.94 10.80
CA PHE A 165 -35.93 -3.88 11.17
C PHE A 165 -35.53 -2.64 11.99
N ASP A 166 -36.08 -1.46 11.70
CA ASP A 166 -35.71 -0.25 12.45
C ASP A 166 -36.15 -0.33 13.90
N THR A 167 -37.41 -0.67 14.13
CA THR A 167 -38.01 -0.73 15.47
C THR A 167 -37.42 -1.86 16.30
N GLU A 168 -37.18 -3.02 15.67
CA GLU A 168 -36.85 -4.26 16.36
C GLU A 168 -35.35 -4.56 16.41
N PHE A 169 -34.54 -3.99 15.52
CA PHE A 169 -33.10 -4.26 15.45
C PHE A 169 -32.26 -2.97 15.53
N PHE A 170 -32.38 -2.06 14.56
CA PHE A 170 -31.44 -0.93 14.47
C PHE A 170 -31.60 0.07 15.62
N VAL A 171 -32.82 0.37 16.07
CA VAL A 171 -33.05 1.26 17.22
C VAL A 171 -32.54 0.62 18.53
N PRO A 172 -32.89 -0.64 18.87
CA PRO A 172 -32.35 -1.31 20.05
C PRO A 172 -30.82 -1.42 20.06
N TYR A 173 -30.19 -1.66 18.90
CA TYR A 173 -28.74 -1.90 18.81
C TYR A 173 -27.90 -0.70 18.33
N ARG A 174 -28.47 0.52 18.26
CA ARG A 174 -27.81 1.73 17.76
C ARG A 174 -26.47 2.08 18.43
N ASP A 175 -26.27 1.65 19.68
CA ASP A 175 -25.05 1.91 20.45
C ASP A 175 -24.01 0.77 20.33
N LEU A 176 -24.45 -0.40 19.85
CA LEU A 176 -23.64 -1.61 19.70
C LEU A 176 -23.05 -1.73 18.29
N LEU A 177 -23.88 -1.55 17.26
CA LEU A 177 -23.51 -1.72 15.86
C LEU A 177 -22.38 -0.78 15.35
N PRO A 178 -22.18 0.43 15.91
CA PRO A 178 -21.01 1.25 15.59
C PRO A 178 -19.67 0.73 16.16
N ARG A 179 -19.70 -0.32 16.98
CA ARG A 179 -18.51 -0.81 17.71
C ARG A 179 -18.15 -2.24 17.34
N LEU A 180 -19.17 -3.08 17.15
CA LEU A 180 -19.02 -4.49 16.85
C LEU A 180 -19.47 -4.78 15.43
N PRO A 181 -18.58 -5.29 14.57
CA PRO A 181 -18.98 -5.86 13.29
C PRO A 181 -20.01 -6.96 13.46
N LEU A 182 -21.05 -6.90 12.62
CA LEU A 182 -22.18 -7.83 12.65
C LEU A 182 -22.05 -8.86 11.53
N TRP A 183 -22.10 -10.14 11.91
CA TRP A 183 -22.30 -11.28 11.02
C TRP A 183 -23.68 -11.85 11.28
N ALA A 184 -24.61 -11.70 10.34
CA ALA A 184 -26.00 -12.10 10.50
C ALA A 184 -26.31 -13.38 9.73
N THR A 185 -27.03 -14.28 10.39
CA THR A 185 -27.67 -15.47 9.81
C THR A 185 -29.13 -15.17 9.55
N VAL A 186 -29.71 -15.63 8.45
CA VAL A 186 -31.14 -15.47 8.17
C VAL A 186 -32.00 -16.49 8.93
N GLY A 187 -33.02 -16.03 9.64
CA GLY A 187 -34.04 -16.83 10.32
C GLY A 187 -35.38 -16.86 9.59
N ASN A 188 -36.37 -17.57 10.14
CA ASN A 188 -37.67 -17.73 9.47
C ASN A 188 -38.56 -16.47 9.60
N HIS A 189 -38.43 -15.71 10.68
CA HIS A 189 -39.11 -14.42 10.79
C HIS A 189 -38.48 -13.38 9.86
N ASP A 190 -37.17 -13.46 9.62
CA ASP A 190 -36.47 -12.57 8.69
C ASP A 190 -36.95 -12.74 7.23
N VAL A 191 -37.39 -13.95 6.85
CA VAL A 191 -37.96 -14.24 5.52
C VAL A 191 -39.44 -13.83 5.44
N SER A 192 -40.20 -13.98 6.53
CA SER A 192 -41.66 -13.83 6.55
C SER A 192 -42.13 -12.42 6.89
N ALA A 193 -41.46 -11.73 7.82
CA ALA A 193 -41.77 -10.37 8.27
C ALA A 193 -41.32 -9.29 7.27
N ALA A 194 -40.56 -9.68 6.25
CA ALA A 194 -39.92 -8.75 5.35
C ALA A 194 -40.87 -7.97 4.45
N GLY A 195 -42.18 -8.27 4.36
CA GLY A 195 -43.15 -7.45 3.59
C GLY A 195 -42.75 -7.14 2.14
N GLY A 196 -41.79 -7.87 1.56
CA GLY A 196 -41.17 -7.60 0.26
C GLY A 196 -39.83 -6.81 0.25
N VAL A 197 -39.26 -6.41 1.39
CA VAL A 197 -37.92 -5.79 1.50
C VAL A 197 -36.87 -6.86 1.74
N PRO A 198 -35.99 -7.17 0.78
CA PRO A 198 -35.08 -8.29 0.90
C PRO A 198 -34.04 -8.07 2.02
N TRP A 199 -33.72 -9.14 2.75
CA TRP A 199 -32.56 -9.28 3.65
C TRP A 199 -31.28 -8.62 3.10
N SER A 200 -31.10 -8.66 1.77
CA SER A 200 -30.01 -8.03 1.02
C SER A 200 -29.98 -6.50 1.06
N GLY A 201 -31.07 -5.85 1.48
CA GLY A 201 -31.17 -4.38 1.56
C GLY A 201 -30.61 -3.79 2.85
N PHE A 202 -30.41 -4.61 3.89
CA PHE A 202 -29.96 -4.16 5.22
C PHE A 202 -28.62 -4.75 5.65
N PHE A 203 -28.29 -5.95 5.18
CA PHE A 203 -27.05 -6.63 5.55
C PHE A 203 -26.28 -7.04 4.30
N ILE A 204 -25.03 -6.57 4.23
CA ILE A 204 -24.06 -6.97 3.23
C ILE A 204 -23.25 -8.13 3.80
N THR A 205 -23.19 -9.21 3.04
CA THR A 205 -22.43 -10.41 3.38
C THR A 205 -21.42 -10.72 2.26
N PRO A 206 -20.40 -11.57 2.52
CA PRO A 206 -19.44 -11.96 1.52
C PRO A 206 -20.15 -12.64 0.35
N ALA A 207 -19.92 -12.15 -0.86
CA ALA A 207 -20.43 -12.76 -2.09
C ALA A 207 -19.57 -13.97 -2.52
N ASN A 208 -19.19 -14.84 -1.57
CA ASN A 208 -18.26 -15.95 -1.79
C ASN A 208 -18.94 -17.30 -2.04
N ASN A 209 -20.28 -17.35 -1.99
CA ASN A 209 -21.02 -18.49 -2.50
C ASN A 209 -21.22 -18.43 -4.03
N PRO A 210 -21.41 -19.58 -4.71
CA PRO A 210 -21.52 -19.61 -6.17
C PRO A 210 -22.66 -18.78 -6.76
N ALA A 211 -23.72 -18.49 -5.99
CA ALA A 211 -24.86 -17.72 -6.43
C ALA A 211 -24.70 -16.21 -6.16
N GLY A 212 -23.68 -15.79 -5.40
CA GLY A 212 -23.49 -14.40 -4.98
C GLY A 212 -24.64 -13.84 -4.13
N VAL A 213 -25.45 -14.71 -3.51
CA VAL A 213 -26.62 -14.31 -2.70
C VAL A 213 -26.22 -14.09 -1.25
N PRO A 214 -26.85 -13.18 -0.49
CA PRO A 214 -26.36 -12.85 0.84
C PRO A 214 -26.73 -13.85 1.94
N ASN A 215 -27.58 -14.83 1.62
CA ASN A 215 -28.22 -15.74 2.58
C ASN A 215 -27.25 -16.74 3.24
N TYR A 216 -26.18 -17.13 2.54
CA TYR A 216 -25.18 -18.07 3.05
C TYR A 216 -23.80 -17.70 2.51
N TYR A 217 -22.78 -17.80 3.37
CA TYR A 217 -21.45 -17.27 3.11
C TYR A 217 -20.44 -17.84 4.12
N SER A 218 -19.17 -17.53 3.96
CA SER A 218 -18.13 -17.85 4.94
C SER A 218 -17.18 -16.69 5.17
N PHE A 219 -16.49 -16.68 6.30
CA PHE A 219 -15.47 -15.70 6.64
C PHE A 219 -14.48 -16.27 7.66
N ASP A 220 -13.30 -15.67 7.70
CA ASP A 220 -12.30 -15.96 8.72
C ASP A 220 -12.26 -14.82 9.75
N ALA A 221 -12.07 -15.18 11.02
CA ALA A 221 -11.77 -14.25 12.09
C ALA A 221 -10.79 -14.91 13.06
N GLY A 222 -9.68 -14.21 13.34
CA GLY A 222 -8.60 -14.80 14.11
C GLY A 222 -8.01 -16.03 13.40
N ASN A 223 -7.79 -17.11 14.14
CA ASN A 223 -7.38 -18.42 13.60
C ASN A 223 -8.57 -19.39 13.38
N ALA A 224 -9.78 -18.84 13.22
CA ALA A 224 -11.01 -19.61 13.06
C ALA A 224 -11.73 -19.29 11.75
N HIS A 225 -12.38 -20.32 11.20
CA HIS A 225 -13.20 -20.24 10.00
C HIS A 225 -14.68 -20.43 10.36
N PHE A 226 -15.53 -19.58 9.79
CA PHE A 226 -16.97 -19.56 10.03
C PHE A 226 -17.72 -19.76 8.72
N ALA A 227 -18.65 -20.71 8.69
CA ALA A 227 -19.62 -20.86 7.60
C ALA A 227 -21.04 -20.58 8.11
N VAL A 228 -21.77 -19.71 7.42
CA VAL A 228 -23.13 -19.29 7.74
C VAL A 228 -24.08 -19.84 6.68
N LEU A 229 -25.16 -20.51 7.11
CA LEU A 229 -26.13 -21.15 6.23
C LEU A 229 -27.55 -20.62 6.43
N ASP A 230 -28.30 -20.59 5.34
CA ASP A 230 -29.74 -20.37 5.30
C ASP A 230 -30.48 -21.71 5.48
N SER A 231 -30.90 -21.95 6.73
CA SER A 231 -31.69 -23.14 7.09
C SER A 231 -33.16 -23.08 6.66
N ASN A 232 -33.63 -21.99 6.05
CA ASN A 232 -34.95 -21.91 5.42
C ASN A 232 -34.94 -22.51 4.01
N GLN A 233 -33.75 -22.66 3.41
CA GLN A 233 -33.55 -23.25 2.10
C GLN A 233 -33.05 -24.70 2.19
N SER A 234 -32.99 -25.37 1.03
CA SER A 234 -32.55 -26.75 0.97
C SER A 234 -31.13 -26.91 1.51
N THR A 235 -30.99 -27.79 2.50
CA THR A 235 -29.71 -28.25 3.07
C THR A 235 -29.34 -29.65 2.60
N SER A 236 -30.16 -30.26 1.73
CA SER A 236 -29.97 -31.65 1.29
C SER A 236 -28.64 -31.84 0.55
N PRO A 237 -28.04 -33.04 0.63
CA PRO A 237 -26.88 -33.39 -0.20
C PRO A 237 -27.14 -33.09 -1.68
N GLY A 238 -26.19 -32.39 -2.31
CA GLY A 238 -26.29 -31.95 -3.71
C GLY A 238 -27.01 -30.61 -3.93
N SER A 239 -27.59 -29.99 -2.89
CA SER A 239 -28.04 -28.60 -2.99
C SER A 239 -26.84 -27.66 -3.20
N PRO A 240 -27.04 -26.46 -3.81
CA PRO A 240 -25.95 -25.49 -3.99
C PRO A 240 -25.27 -25.11 -2.67
N GLN A 241 -26.06 -24.88 -1.62
CA GLN A 241 -25.56 -24.53 -0.29
C GLN A 241 -24.80 -25.69 0.39
N TYR A 242 -25.28 -26.92 0.29
CA TYR A 242 -24.56 -28.09 0.83
C TYR A 242 -23.21 -28.26 0.13
N THR A 243 -23.20 -28.12 -1.20
CA THR A 243 -21.98 -28.25 -2.02
C THR A 243 -20.99 -27.13 -1.71
N PHE A 244 -21.48 -25.90 -1.52
CA PHE A 244 -20.69 -24.78 -1.03
C PHE A 244 -20.04 -25.12 0.32
N LEU A 245 -20.82 -25.54 1.33
CA LEU A 245 -20.30 -25.87 2.66
C LEU A 245 -19.25 -26.99 2.62
N ASP A 246 -19.47 -28.05 1.83
CA ASP A 246 -18.52 -29.16 1.70
C ASP A 246 -17.18 -28.67 1.15
N ASN A 247 -17.21 -27.85 0.10
CA ASN A 247 -16.00 -27.30 -0.53
C ASN A 247 -15.30 -26.27 0.35
N ASP A 248 -16.06 -25.39 1.00
CA ASP A 248 -15.57 -24.32 1.87
C ASP A 248 -14.85 -24.89 3.11
N LEU A 249 -15.48 -25.84 3.81
CA LEU A 249 -14.87 -26.50 4.97
C LEU A 249 -13.66 -27.38 4.57
N ALA A 250 -13.68 -27.99 3.38
CA ALA A 250 -12.55 -28.75 2.85
C ALA A 250 -11.34 -27.87 2.54
N ALA A 251 -11.57 -26.67 2.02
CA ALA A 251 -10.52 -25.72 1.66
C ALA A 251 -9.90 -25.02 2.89
N SER A 252 -10.65 -24.90 3.98
CA SER A 252 -10.20 -24.21 5.18
C SER A 252 -9.11 -24.96 5.96
N THR A 253 -7.99 -24.27 6.21
CA THR A 253 -6.88 -24.70 7.06
C THR A 253 -6.94 -24.14 8.48
N ALA A 254 -8.02 -23.42 8.83
CA ALA A 254 -8.17 -22.82 10.15
C ALA A 254 -8.20 -23.88 11.26
N LEU A 255 -7.64 -23.53 12.43
CA LEU A 255 -7.57 -24.43 13.58
C LEU A 255 -8.96 -24.74 14.14
N TRP A 256 -9.81 -23.71 14.18
CA TRP A 256 -11.19 -23.80 14.64
C TRP A 256 -12.16 -23.66 13.49
N LYS A 257 -13.16 -24.53 13.43
CA LYS A 257 -14.22 -24.50 12.42
C LYS A 257 -15.57 -24.37 13.09
N PHE A 258 -16.32 -23.34 12.72
CA PHE A 258 -17.66 -23.06 13.23
C PHE A 258 -18.67 -23.00 12.09
N VAL A 259 -19.86 -23.50 12.37
CA VAL A 259 -20.99 -23.36 11.46
C VAL A 259 -22.15 -22.68 12.18
N ALA A 260 -22.83 -21.74 11.53
CA ALA A 260 -23.98 -21.06 12.09
C ALA A 260 -25.19 -21.15 11.14
N PHE A 261 -26.36 -21.45 11.71
CA PHE A 261 -27.64 -21.43 10.99
C PHE A 261 -28.79 -21.33 11.98
N HIS A 262 -29.93 -20.82 11.56
CA HIS A 262 -31.01 -20.47 12.49
C HIS A 262 -31.69 -21.67 13.18
N HIS A 263 -32.23 -22.64 12.44
CA HIS A 263 -33.06 -23.70 13.04
C HIS A 263 -32.27 -24.69 13.90
N SER A 264 -32.63 -24.81 15.18
CA SER A 264 -32.03 -25.77 16.11
C SER A 264 -32.17 -27.23 15.66
N ILE A 265 -31.04 -27.89 15.38
CA ILE A 265 -31.04 -29.31 14.98
C ILE A 265 -30.93 -30.26 16.16
N TYR A 266 -30.44 -29.83 17.33
CA TYR A 266 -30.52 -30.58 18.60
C TYR A 266 -31.15 -29.67 19.64
N SER A 267 -32.39 -29.99 20.03
CA SER A 267 -33.13 -29.20 20.99
C SER A 267 -34.06 -30.06 21.84
N SER A 268 -34.08 -29.72 23.12
CA SER A 268 -34.95 -30.16 24.18
C SER A 268 -36.09 -29.16 24.44
N GLY A 269 -36.22 -28.12 23.63
CA GLY A 269 -37.41 -27.25 23.62
C GLY A 269 -38.66 -28.04 23.24
N THR A 270 -39.81 -27.59 23.75
CA THR A 270 -41.11 -28.22 23.47
C THR A 270 -41.98 -27.43 22.50
N VAL A 271 -41.48 -26.31 21.96
CA VAL A 271 -42.23 -25.47 21.01
C VAL A 271 -41.91 -25.88 19.58
N HIS A 272 -40.63 -25.83 19.17
CA HIS A 272 -40.17 -26.25 17.86
C HIS A 272 -39.39 -27.58 17.90
N GLY A 273 -38.61 -27.79 18.95
CA GLY A 273 -37.76 -28.96 19.15
C GLY A 273 -36.66 -29.08 18.09
N SER A 274 -36.24 -30.31 17.84
CA SER A 274 -35.15 -30.61 16.91
C SER A 274 -35.62 -30.65 15.45
N ASN A 275 -34.98 -29.88 14.57
CA ASN A 275 -35.19 -29.98 13.13
C ASN A 275 -34.47 -31.23 12.55
N LEU A 276 -35.19 -32.35 12.50
CA LEU A 276 -34.64 -33.65 12.07
C LEU A 276 -34.22 -33.70 10.58
N PRO A 277 -34.93 -33.07 9.62
CA PRO A 277 -34.47 -33.03 8.23
C PRO A 277 -33.12 -32.33 8.07
N VAL A 278 -32.95 -31.13 8.64
CA VAL A 278 -31.67 -30.40 8.56
C VAL A 278 -30.57 -31.17 9.30
N ARG A 279 -30.89 -31.79 10.44
CA ARG A 279 -29.96 -32.69 11.16
C ARG A 279 -29.46 -33.82 10.26
N ALA A 280 -30.38 -34.55 9.62
CA ALA A 280 -30.05 -35.70 8.78
C ALA A 280 -29.16 -35.32 7.59
N ASN A 281 -29.37 -34.12 7.05
CA ASN A 281 -28.58 -33.60 5.95
C ASN A 281 -27.18 -33.13 6.39
N LEU A 282 -27.09 -32.30 7.43
CA LEU A 282 -25.85 -31.59 7.76
C LEU A 282 -24.92 -32.37 8.68
N VAL A 283 -25.43 -33.15 9.65
CA VAL A 283 -24.57 -33.85 10.64
C VAL A 283 -23.47 -34.70 9.99
N PRO A 284 -23.74 -35.52 8.94
CA PRO A 284 -22.69 -36.28 8.28
C PRO A 284 -21.58 -35.40 7.69
N LEU A 285 -21.94 -34.23 7.16
CA LEU A 285 -21.00 -33.29 6.56
C LEU A 285 -20.18 -32.55 7.62
N LEU A 286 -20.82 -32.13 8.71
CA LEU A 286 -20.16 -31.48 9.85
C LEU A 286 -19.15 -32.43 10.51
N ASP A 287 -19.52 -33.71 10.66
CA ASP A 287 -18.63 -34.75 11.17
C ASP A 287 -17.45 -35.03 10.23
N LYS A 288 -17.71 -35.09 8.91
CA LYS A 288 -16.67 -35.28 7.87
C LYS A 288 -15.57 -34.23 7.98
N HIS A 289 -15.95 -32.98 8.28
CA HIS A 289 -15.03 -31.84 8.34
C HIS A 289 -14.55 -31.49 9.75
N ALA A 290 -14.90 -32.30 10.75
CA ALA A 290 -14.55 -32.10 12.16
C ALA A 290 -14.86 -30.68 12.66
N VAL A 291 -16.08 -30.21 12.39
CA VAL A 291 -16.58 -28.92 12.91
C VAL A 291 -16.58 -28.95 14.44
N ASP A 292 -16.13 -27.86 15.07
CA ASP A 292 -15.98 -27.78 16.52
C ASP A 292 -17.28 -27.42 17.21
N LEU A 293 -17.84 -26.28 16.82
CA LEU A 293 -19.09 -25.74 17.36
C LEU A 293 -20.06 -25.41 16.23
N VAL A 294 -21.34 -25.65 16.50
CA VAL A 294 -22.45 -25.20 15.66
C VAL A 294 -23.34 -24.27 16.47
N PHE A 295 -23.61 -23.07 15.95
CA PHE A 295 -24.43 -22.05 16.62
C PHE A 295 -25.79 -21.91 15.94
N MET A 296 -26.85 -21.92 16.74
CA MET A 296 -28.24 -21.90 16.28
C MET A 296 -29.12 -21.02 17.17
N GLY A 297 -30.28 -20.64 16.67
CA GLY A 297 -31.34 -19.92 17.40
C GLY A 297 -32.66 -20.70 17.34
N HIS A 298 -33.75 -20.01 17.03
CA HIS A 298 -35.11 -20.52 16.75
C HIS A 298 -35.85 -21.05 17.99
N GLU A 299 -35.15 -21.83 18.80
CA GLU A 299 -35.62 -22.23 20.11
C GLU A 299 -35.23 -21.16 21.12
N HIS A 300 -36.23 -20.49 21.70
CA HIS A 300 -36.02 -19.35 22.59
C HIS A 300 -35.57 -19.77 23.99
N ASN A 301 -34.40 -20.38 24.04
CA ASN A 301 -33.71 -20.86 25.22
C ASN A 301 -32.21 -21.00 24.90
N TYR A 302 -31.43 -21.29 25.93
CA TYR A 302 -30.06 -21.76 25.77
C TYR A 302 -30.01 -23.28 25.89
N GLU A 303 -29.32 -23.93 24.96
CA GLU A 303 -28.99 -25.34 25.07
C GLU A 303 -27.63 -25.65 24.45
N ARG A 304 -26.81 -26.39 25.18
CA ARG A 304 -25.53 -26.93 24.69
C ARG A 304 -25.53 -28.44 24.81
N THR A 305 -25.18 -29.10 23.72
CA THR A 305 -25.03 -30.56 23.70
C THR A 305 -23.74 -31.02 24.36
N GLN A 306 -23.68 -32.30 24.71
CA GLN A 306 -22.41 -33.02 24.81
C GLN A 306 -21.78 -33.10 23.41
N PRO A 307 -20.48 -33.41 23.28
CA PRO A 307 -19.87 -33.66 21.97
C PRO A 307 -20.61 -34.82 21.28
N LEU A 308 -21.01 -34.61 20.03
CA LEU A 308 -21.72 -35.61 19.24
C LEU A 308 -20.94 -35.95 17.98
N ARG A 309 -20.99 -37.23 17.60
CA ARG A 309 -20.58 -37.74 16.29
C ARG A 309 -21.55 -38.84 15.87
N ALA A 310 -22.01 -38.82 14.63
CA ALA A 310 -23.03 -39.72 14.11
C ALA A 310 -24.29 -39.78 15.00
N ASN A 311 -24.71 -38.63 15.55
CA ASN A 311 -25.81 -38.47 16.50
C ASN A 311 -25.63 -39.22 17.85
N GLN A 312 -24.41 -39.63 18.20
CA GLN A 312 -24.10 -40.29 19.47
C GLN A 312 -23.19 -39.42 20.32
N VAL A 313 -23.38 -39.46 21.64
CA VAL A 313 -22.47 -38.83 22.60
C VAL A 313 -21.10 -39.49 22.50
N VAL A 314 -20.07 -38.67 22.34
CA VAL A 314 -18.67 -39.10 22.30
C VAL A 314 -17.83 -38.36 23.35
N ALA A 315 -16.58 -38.78 23.51
CA ALA A 315 -15.67 -38.17 24.47
C ALA A 315 -15.42 -36.68 24.14
N PRO A 316 -15.17 -35.82 25.15
CA PRO A 316 -14.71 -34.44 24.96
C PRO A 316 -13.61 -34.33 23.91
N GLY A 317 -13.76 -33.39 22.97
CA GLY A 317 -12.80 -33.13 21.90
C GLY A 317 -12.86 -34.09 20.70
N THR A 318 -13.79 -35.05 20.67
CA THR A 318 -13.90 -36.04 19.56
C THR A 318 -15.16 -35.92 18.71
N GLY A 319 -16.00 -34.92 18.97
CA GLY A 319 -17.23 -34.65 18.22
C GLY A 319 -17.63 -33.18 18.27
N THR A 320 -18.61 -32.83 17.45
CA THR A 320 -19.14 -31.47 17.33
C THR A 320 -20.01 -31.14 18.54
N VAL A 321 -19.89 -29.93 19.09
CA VAL A 321 -20.82 -29.42 20.11
C VAL A 321 -21.80 -28.46 19.46
N TYR A 322 -23.09 -28.65 19.72
CA TYR A 322 -24.16 -27.83 19.17
C TYR A 322 -24.69 -26.90 20.26
N VAL A 323 -24.88 -25.63 19.93
CA VAL A 323 -25.28 -24.57 20.85
C VAL A 323 -26.46 -23.80 20.27
N THR A 324 -27.61 -23.90 20.92
CA THR A 324 -28.76 -23.02 20.73
C THR A 324 -28.62 -21.83 21.65
N SER A 325 -28.65 -20.62 21.10
CA SER A 325 -28.53 -19.32 21.80
C SER A 325 -29.68 -18.40 21.38
N GLY A 326 -30.92 -18.86 21.55
CA GLY A 326 -32.14 -18.13 21.16
C GLY A 326 -32.77 -17.31 22.29
N GLY A 327 -32.08 -17.13 23.41
CA GLY A 327 -32.55 -16.31 24.53
C GLY A 327 -32.35 -14.81 24.32
N GLY A 328 -32.35 -14.30 23.09
CA GLY A 328 -31.88 -12.93 22.82
C GLY A 328 -32.85 -11.80 23.14
N GLY A 329 -34.13 -12.09 23.39
CA GLY A 329 -35.09 -11.07 23.83
C GLY A 329 -36.55 -11.37 23.59
N HIS A 330 -36.89 -12.27 22.66
CA HIS A 330 -38.26 -12.74 22.47
C HIS A 330 -38.70 -13.73 23.58
N ASP A 331 -40.01 -13.98 23.72
CA ASP A 331 -40.60 -14.90 24.70
C ASP A 331 -39.87 -16.24 24.83
N LEU A 332 -39.50 -16.60 26.06
CA LEU A 332 -38.75 -17.82 26.34
C LEU A 332 -39.59 -19.09 26.24
N TYR A 333 -38.98 -20.17 25.75
CA TYR A 333 -39.62 -21.46 25.59
C TYR A 333 -39.25 -22.46 26.69
N PRO A 334 -40.20 -23.32 27.09
CA PRO A 334 -39.96 -24.36 28.09
C PRO A 334 -39.09 -25.50 27.55
N LEU A 335 -38.35 -26.12 28.46
CA LEU A 335 -37.40 -27.20 28.18
C LEU A 335 -37.87 -28.52 28.79
N ARG A 336 -37.51 -29.63 28.13
CA ARG A 336 -37.49 -30.98 28.69
C ARG A 336 -36.05 -31.50 28.78
N THR A 337 -35.89 -32.77 29.15
CA THR A 337 -34.58 -33.43 29.20
C THR A 337 -34.33 -34.24 27.94
N SER A 338 -33.12 -34.14 27.37
CA SER A 338 -32.64 -35.05 26.31
C SER A 338 -31.29 -35.64 26.68
N SER A 339 -31.00 -36.84 26.17
CA SER A 339 -29.74 -37.55 26.47
C SER A 339 -28.49 -36.88 25.90
N PHE A 340 -28.65 -36.08 24.84
CA PHE A 340 -27.55 -35.33 24.22
C PHE A 340 -27.23 -34.02 24.93
N THR A 341 -28.08 -33.55 25.86
CA THR A 341 -27.93 -32.24 26.52
C THR A 341 -26.81 -32.29 27.55
N ALA A 342 -25.87 -31.35 27.47
CA ALA A 342 -24.89 -31.12 28.53
C ALA A 342 -25.41 -30.06 29.51
N TYR A 343 -26.02 -29.00 28.99
CA TYR A 343 -26.64 -27.93 29.77
C TYR A 343 -27.78 -27.31 28.96
N ALA A 344 -28.89 -26.96 29.62
CA ALA A 344 -29.96 -26.18 29.00
C ALA A 344 -30.63 -25.29 30.05
N GLU A 345 -31.02 -24.10 29.65
CA GLU A 345 -31.72 -23.15 30.50
C GLU A 345 -32.67 -22.25 29.68
N SER A 346 -33.90 -22.11 30.14
CA SER A 346 -34.86 -21.17 29.59
C SER A 346 -34.60 -19.81 30.24
N ALA A 347 -33.77 -18.99 29.60
CA ALA A 347 -33.32 -17.71 30.14
C ALA A 347 -32.91 -16.76 29.00
N PHE A 348 -32.98 -15.45 29.29
CA PHE A 348 -32.40 -14.43 28.43
C PHE A 348 -30.87 -14.41 28.60
N GLU A 349 -30.12 -14.44 27.50
CA GLU A 349 -28.69 -14.65 27.53
C GLU A 349 -27.94 -14.06 26.34
N ILE A 350 -26.61 -14.08 26.48
CA ILE A 350 -25.68 -14.17 25.34
C ILE A 350 -24.76 -15.38 25.51
N THR A 351 -24.29 -15.93 24.39
CA THR A 351 -23.16 -16.85 24.38
C THR A 351 -21.88 -16.09 24.03
N ARG A 352 -20.87 -16.16 24.88
CA ARG A 352 -19.54 -15.57 24.64
C ARG A 352 -18.53 -16.67 24.33
N VAL A 353 -17.76 -16.49 23.26
CA VAL A 353 -16.65 -17.38 22.90
C VAL A 353 -15.35 -16.59 22.90
N ALA A 354 -14.35 -17.09 23.61
CA ALA A 354 -12.99 -16.53 23.66
C ALA A 354 -12.00 -17.58 23.18
N ILE A 355 -11.13 -17.20 22.25
CA ILE A 355 -10.15 -18.09 21.63
C ILE A 355 -8.76 -17.49 21.84
N ASP A 356 -7.87 -18.32 22.38
CA ASP A 356 -6.45 -18.06 22.52
C ASP A 356 -5.69 -19.26 21.95
N ARG A 357 -5.25 -19.11 20.69
CA ARG A 357 -4.61 -20.17 19.90
C ARG A 357 -5.40 -21.48 19.91
N GLY A 358 -4.89 -22.50 20.58
CA GLY A 358 -5.49 -23.83 20.70
C GLY A 358 -6.43 -23.99 21.89
N THR A 359 -6.70 -22.92 22.66
CA THR A 359 -7.70 -22.95 23.74
C THR A 359 -8.91 -22.11 23.36
N LEU A 360 -10.08 -22.72 23.40
CA LEU A 360 -11.36 -22.06 23.23
C LEU A 360 -12.15 -22.17 24.54
N ARG A 361 -12.73 -21.05 25.00
CA ARG A 361 -13.67 -21.01 26.11
C ARG A 361 -15.00 -20.42 25.67
N LEU A 362 -16.06 -21.22 25.79
CA LEU A 362 -17.44 -20.81 25.62
C LEU A 362 -18.09 -20.57 26.98
N GLN A 363 -18.92 -19.53 27.08
CA GLN A 363 -19.67 -19.18 28.28
C GLN A 363 -21.09 -18.75 27.91
N MET A 364 -22.10 -19.32 28.56
CA MET A 364 -23.44 -18.74 28.59
C MET A 364 -23.47 -17.71 29.71
N ILE A 365 -23.84 -16.48 29.37
CA ILE A 365 -23.98 -15.37 30.31
C ILE A 365 -25.43 -14.94 30.26
N ARG A 366 -26.14 -15.14 31.38
CA ARG A 366 -27.53 -14.69 31.50
C ARG A 366 -27.59 -13.16 31.55
N ALA A 367 -28.73 -12.57 31.18
CA ALA A 367 -29.00 -11.14 31.21
C ALA A 367 -28.70 -10.43 32.56
N ASP A 368 -28.63 -11.17 33.68
CA ASP A 368 -28.20 -10.64 34.99
C ASP A 368 -26.67 -10.57 35.17
N GLY A 369 -25.90 -10.93 34.13
CA GLY A 369 -24.44 -10.95 34.09
C GLY A 369 -23.81 -12.23 34.66
N VAL A 370 -24.61 -13.19 35.15
CA VAL A 370 -24.10 -14.42 35.75
C VAL A 370 -23.75 -15.44 34.68
N VAL A 371 -22.53 -15.96 34.73
CA VAL A 371 -22.13 -17.13 33.92
C VAL A 371 -22.79 -18.38 34.50
N ARG A 372 -23.62 -19.04 33.71
CA ARG A 372 -24.39 -20.22 34.14
C ARG A 372 -23.86 -21.53 33.57
N ASP A 373 -23.24 -21.44 32.40
CA ASP A 373 -22.62 -22.57 31.74
C ASP A 373 -21.27 -22.18 31.13
N SER A 374 -20.36 -23.15 31.06
CA SER A 374 -19.08 -22.97 30.38
C SER A 374 -18.54 -24.26 29.80
N LEU A 375 -17.83 -24.15 28.68
CA LEU A 375 -17.10 -25.23 28.03
C LEU A 375 -15.69 -24.73 27.71
N THR A 376 -14.68 -25.55 27.93
CA THR A 376 -13.33 -25.31 27.42
C THR A 376 -12.96 -26.44 26.48
N LEU A 377 -12.58 -26.10 25.25
CA LEU A 377 -12.00 -27.01 24.28
C LEU A 377 -10.53 -26.68 24.12
N VAL A 378 -9.70 -27.71 24.10
CA VAL A 378 -8.26 -27.58 23.85
C VAL A 378 -7.93 -28.43 22.64
N LYS A 379 -7.44 -27.78 21.60
CA LYS A 379 -6.71 -28.42 20.52
C LYS A 379 -5.24 -28.18 20.77
N THR A 380 -4.42 -29.20 20.60
CA THR A 380 -3.00 -28.95 20.38
C THR A 380 -2.93 -28.26 19.03
N PRO A 381 -2.60 -26.95 18.98
CA PRO A 381 -2.31 -26.37 17.69
C PRO A 381 -1.15 -27.19 17.10
N PRO A 382 -1.05 -27.32 15.77
CA PRO A 382 0.23 -27.70 15.17
C PRO A 382 1.35 -26.90 15.86
N PRO A 383 2.56 -27.45 16.11
CA PRO A 383 3.66 -26.69 16.71
C PRO A 383 3.69 -25.31 16.07
N GLY A 384 3.54 -24.27 16.88
CA GLY A 384 2.71 -23.11 16.54
C GLY A 384 3.41 -21.78 16.82
N CYS A 385 4.18 -21.33 15.85
CA CYS A 385 4.71 -19.99 15.64
C CYS A 385 3.87 -18.88 16.28
N GLY A 386 4.55 -18.07 17.06
CA GLY A 386 4.09 -16.86 17.73
C GLY A 386 4.16 -16.90 19.26
N ASP A 387 4.62 -17.98 19.91
CA ASP A 387 4.63 -18.13 21.37
C ASP A 387 5.81 -17.46 22.11
N GLY A 388 6.73 -16.88 21.36
CA GLY A 388 7.95 -16.22 21.81
C GLY A 388 9.20 -17.13 21.86
N VAL A 389 9.08 -18.46 21.67
CA VAL A 389 10.14 -19.43 21.96
C VAL A 389 10.08 -20.71 21.10
N VAL A 390 11.10 -20.92 20.25
CA VAL A 390 11.32 -22.21 19.55
C VAL A 390 11.70 -23.31 20.56
N ASN A 391 10.75 -24.18 20.92
CA ASN A 391 10.91 -25.14 22.00
C ASN A 391 10.32 -26.54 21.71
N GLN A 392 9.66 -26.74 20.57
CA GLN A 392 8.98 -28.00 20.26
C GLN A 392 9.68 -28.84 19.17
N PRO A 393 9.49 -30.18 19.17
CA PRO A 393 10.02 -31.05 18.13
C PRO A 393 9.41 -30.72 16.75
N GLY A 394 10.25 -30.21 15.83
CA GLY A 394 9.83 -29.85 14.47
C GLY A 394 9.47 -28.38 14.27
N GLU A 395 9.54 -27.57 15.33
CA GLU A 395 9.47 -26.12 15.28
C GLU A 395 10.86 -25.54 14.96
N GLN A 396 10.95 -24.66 13.98
CA GLN A 396 12.22 -24.05 13.54
C GLN A 396 12.21 -22.52 13.67
N CYS A 397 11.05 -21.92 13.85
CA CYS A 397 10.84 -20.49 13.93
C CYS A 397 9.54 -20.20 14.68
N ASP A 398 9.44 -18.97 15.20
CA ASP A 398 8.36 -18.57 16.09
C ASP A 398 7.78 -17.18 15.75
N GLY A 399 7.79 -16.86 14.45
CA GLY A 399 7.31 -15.59 13.92
C GLY A 399 8.18 -15.04 12.82
N ALA A 400 7.72 -13.96 12.18
CA ALA A 400 8.43 -13.29 11.09
C ALA A 400 9.76 -12.66 11.54
N ASP A 401 9.95 -12.38 12.83
CA ASP A 401 11.14 -11.73 13.38
C ASP A 401 12.15 -12.73 13.98
N ALA A 402 11.91 -14.03 13.84
CA ALA A 402 12.76 -15.07 14.42
C ALA A 402 14.11 -15.13 13.66
N ALA A 403 15.22 -15.02 14.40
CA ALA A 403 16.58 -15.02 13.84
C ALA A 403 16.93 -16.28 13.03
N ALA A 404 16.27 -17.41 13.31
CA ALA A 404 16.44 -18.65 12.56
C ALA A 404 15.93 -18.51 11.11
N CYS A 405 14.79 -17.84 10.88
CA CYS A 405 14.11 -17.74 9.57
C CYS A 405 13.31 -16.41 9.42
N PRO A 406 13.99 -15.27 9.23
CA PRO A 406 13.34 -13.96 9.15
C PRO A 406 12.38 -13.88 7.95
N GLY A 407 11.10 -13.63 8.21
CA GLY A 407 10.04 -13.52 7.20
C GLY A 407 9.66 -14.81 6.48
N LEU A 408 10.25 -15.95 6.84
CA LEU A 408 10.08 -17.25 6.16
C LEU A 408 9.48 -18.33 7.06
N CYS A 409 8.93 -17.92 8.21
CA CYS A 409 8.26 -18.83 9.10
C CYS A 409 6.88 -19.20 8.54
N GLY A 410 6.72 -20.47 8.15
CA GLY A 410 5.46 -20.99 7.66
C GLY A 410 4.42 -21.13 8.77
N PHE A 411 3.15 -21.29 8.38
CA PHE A 411 2.06 -21.56 9.33
C PHE A 411 2.17 -22.93 10.03
N ASP A 412 3.04 -23.82 9.53
CA ASP A 412 3.42 -25.10 10.17
C ASP A 412 4.68 -24.96 11.04
N CYS A 413 5.21 -23.75 11.14
CA CYS A 413 6.25 -23.34 12.10
C CYS A 413 7.59 -24.02 11.87
N ARG A 414 7.71 -24.55 10.66
CA ARG A 414 8.97 -24.90 10.02
C ARG A 414 9.39 -23.72 9.19
N CYS A 415 10.69 -23.56 9.07
CA CYS A 415 11.20 -22.83 7.95
C CYS A 415 10.84 -23.67 6.74
N ALA A 416 10.12 -23.06 5.79
CA ALA A 416 9.82 -23.74 4.54
C ALA A 416 11.14 -24.36 4.02
N PRO A 417 11.22 -25.71 3.85
CA PRO A 417 12.38 -26.27 3.22
C PRO A 417 12.51 -25.58 1.86
N PRO A 418 13.72 -25.19 1.42
CA PRO A 418 13.89 -24.80 0.04
C PRO A 418 13.31 -25.96 -0.80
N PRO A 419 12.41 -25.68 -1.75
CA PRO A 419 11.66 -26.73 -2.42
C PRO A 419 12.63 -27.72 -3.11
N ARG A 420 12.19 -28.98 -3.31
CA ARG A 420 13.03 -30.07 -3.85
C ARG A 420 12.59 -30.46 -5.26
N CYS A 421 13.50 -30.33 -6.24
CA CYS A 421 13.25 -30.68 -7.65
C CYS A 421 13.99 -31.96 -8.04
N GLY A 422 13.35 -32.80 -8.87
CA GLY A 422 13.86 -34.01 -9.48
C GLY A 422 13.28 -35.33 -8.97
N ASP A 423 12.11 -35.36 -8.31
CA ASP A 423 11.49 -36.57 -7.73
C ASP A 423 10.40 -37.25 -8.60
N GLY A 424 10.07 -36.64 -9.74
CA GLY A 424 9.07 -37.03 -10.72
C GLY A 424 7.65 -36.46 -10.53
N VAL A 425 7.35 -35.65 -9.49
CA VAL A 425 6.01 -35.14 -9.16
C VAL A 425 6.02 -33.71 -8.56
N ARG A 426 5.34 -32.73 -9.21
CA ARG A 426 5.10 -31.39 -8.61
C ARG A 426 4.06 -31.46 -7.48
N ASN A 427 4.47 -31.34 -6.22
CA ASN A 427 3.60 -31.57 -5.06
C ASN A 427 3.83 -30.67 -3.82
N GLN A 428 4.83 -29.78 -3.80
CA GLN A 428 5.18 -28.91 -2.66
C GLN A 428 4.72 -27.45 -2.84
N PRO A 429 4.38 -26.72 -1.75
CA PRO A 429 4.08 -25.29 -1.80
C PRO A 429 5.29 -24.48 -2.28
N GLY A 430 5.13 -23.71 -3.36
CA GLY A 430 6.23 -22.96 -4.00
C GLY A 430 7.00 -23.74 -5.07
N GLU A 431 6.74 -25.05 -5.21
CA GLU A 431 7.31 -25.89 -6.26
C GLU A 431 6.51 -25.73 -7.56
N GLN A 432 7.11 -25.01 -8.50
CA GLN A 432 6.55 -24.83 -9.83
C GLN A 432 7.10 -25.87 -10.81
N CYS A 433 8.19 -26.59 -10.55
CA CYS A 433 8.71 -27.66 -11.42
C CYS A 433 9.52 -28.70 -10.66
N ASP A 434 9.72 -29.87 -11.28
CA ASP A 434 10.31 -31.03 -10.59
C ASP A 434 11.38 -31.74 -11.46
N GLY A 435 12.34 -30.96 -11.96
CA GLY A 435 13.43 -31.44 -12.82
C GLY A 435 13.19 -31.21 -14.31
N ALA A 436 13.51 -32.19 -15.16
CA ALA A 436 13.54 -32.04 -16.62
C ALA A 436 12.15 -32.14 -17.31
N ASP A 437 11.05 -31.98 -16.56
CA ASP A 437 9.70 -32.08 -17.10
C ASP A 437 9.35 -30.84 -17.95
N ALA A 438 9.71 -30.96 -19.23
CA ALA A 438 9.59 -29.93 -20.24
C ALA A 438 8.13 -29.59 -20.61
N LEU A 439 7.16 -30.47 -20.29
CA LEU A 439 5.76 -30.24 -20.67
C LEU A 439 5.10 -29.20 -19.78
N ALA A 440 5.49 -29.17 -18.51
CA ALA A 440 4.94 -28.24 -17.53
C ALA A 440 5.85 -27.02 -17.31
N CYS A 441 7.18 -27.12 -17.56
CA CYS A 441 8.12 -25.98 -17.66
C CYS A 441 9.19 -26.19 -18.76
N PRO A 442 9.04 -25.56 -19.93
CA PRO A 442 9.96 -25.73 -21.05
C PRO A 442 11.26 -24.94 -20.81
N GLY A 443 12.28 -25.62 -20.27
CA GLY A 443 13.54 -25.02 -19.82
C GLY A 443 13.76 -25.36 -18.35
N ALA A 444 14.92 -25.94 -18.04
CA ALA A 444 15.16 -26.68 -16.80
C ALA A 444 14.71 -25.95 -15.52
N CYS A 445 14.16 -26.72 -14.60
CA CYS A 445 13.74 -26.26 -13.29
C CYS A 445 14.88 -25.60 -12.51
N ARG A 446 14.61 -24.47 -11.84
CA ARG A 446 15.61 -23.81 -10.97
C ARG A 446 15.82 -24.62 -9.69
N ALA A 447 16.94 -24.37 -8.99
CA ALA A 447 17.30 -25.08 -7.76
C ALA A 447 16.35 -24.78 -6.58
N ASP A 448 15.59 -23.69 -6.66
CA ASP A 448 14.48 -23.35 -5.75
C ASP A 448 13.13 -23.82 -6.32
N CYS A 449 13.15 -24.78 -7.23
CA CYS A 449 11.99 -25.43 -7.85
C CYS A 449 10.96 -24.50 -8.47
N THR A 450 11.31 -23.24 -8.68
CA THR A 450 10.51 -22.34 -9.49
C THR A 450 10.80 -22.58 -10.95
N CYS A 451 9.79 -22.37 -11.80
CA CYS A 451 10.04 -22.36 -13.21
C CYS A 451 10.90 -21.16 -13.53
N ALA A 452 11.89 -21.36 -14.40
CA ALA A 452 12.52 -20.22 -14.99
C ALA A 452 11.43 -19.38 -15.66
N ALA A 453 11.34 -18.10 -15.29
CA ALA A 453 10.40 -17.17 -15.87
C ALA A 453 10.49 -17.26 -17.40
N ARG A 454 9.33 -17.30 -18.06
CA ARG A 454 9.24 -17.78 -19.44
C ARG A 454 9.12 -16.61 -20.40
N CYS A 455 10.23 -15.90 -20.60
CA CYS A 455 10.19 -14.70 -21.41
C CYS A 455 9.88 -15.01 -22.89
N GLY A 456 8.91 -14.30 -23.47
CA GLY A 456 8.50 -14.38 -24.87
C GLY A 456 7.20 -15.15 -25.12
N ASP A 457 6.29 -15.28 -24.14
CA ASP A 457 4.94 -15.86 -24.36
C ASP A 457 3.79 -14.84 -24.44
N GLU A 458 4.15 -13.55 -24.43
CA GLU A 458 3.32 -12.34 -24.52
C GLU A 458 2.37 -12.09 -23.32
N ILE A 459 2.58 -12.73 -22.15
CA ILE A 459 1.75 -12.61 -20.96
C ILE A 459 2.57 -12.44 -19.66
N LEU A 460 2.54 -11.23 -19.08
CA LEU A 460 3.02 -10.94 -17.71
C LEU A 460 2.12 -11.59 -16.65
N ASN A 461 2.47 -12.78 -16.17
CA ASN A 461 1.63 -13.57 -15.24
C ASN A 461 2.39 -14.29 -14.12
N GLN A 462 3.73 -14.24 -14.07
CA GLN A 462 4.52 -14.96 -13.06
C GLN A 462 5.05 -14.03 -11.95
N PRO A 463 5.12 -14.50 -10.68
CA PRO A 463 5.66 -13.70 -9.57
C PRO A 463 7.14 -13.32 -9.82
N GLY A 464 7.42 -12.01 -9.89
CA GLY A 464 8.77 -11.48 -10.15
C GLY A 464 9.08 -11.22 -11.64
N GLU A 465 8.13 -11.50 -12.52
CA GLU A 465 8.19 -11.14 -13.94
C GLU A 465 7.92 -9.65 -14.12
N GLN A 466 8.91 -8.92 -14.64
CA GLN A 466 8.84 -7.48 -14.90
C GLN A 466 8.74 -7.16 -16.39
N CYS A 467 8.96 -8.15 -17.26
CA CYS A 467 8.85 -8.06 -18.72
C CYS A 467 8.76 -9.46 -19.33
N ASP A 468 8.15 -9.56 -20.51
CA ASP A 468 7.95 -10.85 -21.19
C ASP A 468 8.44 -10.87 -22.66
N GLY A 469 9.58 -10.22 -22.91
CA GLY A 469 10.23 -10.25 -24.22
C GLY A 469 11.11 -9.04 -24.52
N ARG A 470 11.67 -9.00 -25.74
CA ARG A 470 12.61 -7.93 -26.14
C ARG A 470 11.95 -6.56 -26.40
N ALA A 471 10.62 -6.47 -26.43
CA ALA A 471 9.89 -5.26 -26.77
C ALA A 471 8.68 -5.04 -25.87
N ASP A 472 8.87 -5.17 -24.55
CA ASP A 472 7.83 -4.89 -23.56
C ASP A 472 7.77 -3.39 -23.20
N ALA A 473 6.59 -2.84 -22.97
CA ALA A 473 6.37 -1.45 -22.55
C ALA A 473 6.96 -1.15 -21.17
N ALA A 474 7.08 -2.15 -20.30
CA ALA A 474 7.62 -2.01 -18.94
C ALA A 474 9.17 -1.85 -18.93
N CYS A 475 9.90 -2.55 -19.83
CA CYS A 475 11.33 -2.29 -20.08
C CYS A 475 11.77 -2.64 -21.52
N PRO A 476 11.60 -1.71 -22.48
CA PRO A 476 11.85 -1.95 -23.90
C PRO A 476 13.31 -2.34 -24.18
N GLY A 477 13.54 -3.51 -24.79
CA GLY A 477 14.88 -3.99 -25.16
C GLY A 477 15.76 -4.45 -24.00
N ARG A 478 15.26 -4.42 -22.75
CA ARG A 478 16.08 -4.61 -21.54
C ARG A 478 15.57 -5.73 -20.64
N CYS A 479 14.75 -6.61 -21.22
CA CYS A 479 14.30 -7.81 -20.55
C CYS A 479 15.44 -8.83 -20.47
N LEU A 480 15.88 -9.13 -19.25
CA LEU A 480 16.91 -10.12 -19.01
C LEU A 480 16.34 -11.54 -19.20
N PRO A 481 17.20 -12.55 -19.42
CA PRO A 481 16.77 -13.95 -19.50
C PRO A 481 16.11 -14.51 -18.23
N ASN A 482 16.11 -13.76 -17.12
CA ASN A 482 15.39 -14.09 -15.89
C ASN A 482 14.03 -13.37 -15.78
N CYS A 483 13.57 -12.72 -16.86
CA CYS A 483 12.36 -11.90 -16.98
C CYS A 483 12.25 -10.76 -15.96
N GLY A 484 13.39 -10.34 -15.40
CA GLY A 484 13.52 -9.08 -14.67
C GLY A 484 14.10 -7.99 -15.58
N CYS A 485 13.88 -6.72 -15.22
CA CYS A 485 14.59 -5.62 -15.86
C CYS A 485 16.00 -5.50 -15.21
N ALA A 486 17.05 -5.34 -16.02
CA ALA A 486 18.43 -5.23 -15.50
C ALA A 486 18.68 -3.88 -14.78
N ASP A 487 19.20 -3.89 -13.55
CA ASP A 487 19.80 -2.70 -12.91
C ASP A 487 21.34 -2.82 -12.85
N PRO A 488 22.06 -2.37 -13.90
CA PRO A 488 23.40 -1.78 -13.68
C PRO A 488 23.70 -0.66 -14.72
N PRO A 489 24.95 -0.12 -14.81
CA PRO A 489 25.24 1.28 -15.17
C PRO A 489 24.43 1.76 -16.37
N VAL A 490 23.83 2.95 -16.26
CA VAL A 490 22.93 3.46 -17.31
C VAL A 490 23.74 3.54 -18.60
N ALA A 491 23.47 2.59 -19.48
CA ALA A 491 24.01 2.54 -20.81
C ALA A 491 23.17 3.50 -21.64
N LEU A 492 23.74 4.64 -22.01
CA LEU A 492 23.02 5.66 -22.77
C LEU A 492 23.60 5.70 -24.17
N ASP A 493 22.81 5.24 -25.13
CA ASP A 493 23.09 5.38 -26.55
C ASP A 493 22.57 6.72 -27.05
N LEU A 494 23.49 7.59 -27.43
CA LEU A 494 23.19 8.91 -27.97
C LEU A 494 23.54 8.94 -29.45
N GLY A 495 22.58 9.30 -30.30
CA GLY A 495 22.88 9.80 -31.63
C GLY A 495 23.43 11.23 -31.54
N PRO A 496 24.18 11.69 -32.56
CA PRO A 496 24.56 13.09 -32.63
C PRO A 496 23.30 13.97 -32.73
N VAL A 497 23.27 15.06 -31.96
CA VAL A 497 22.24 16.11 -32.08
C VAL A 497 22.49 17.02 -33.28
N ALA A 498 23.72 17.00 -33.80
CA ALA A 498 24.09 17.56 -35.09
C ALA A 498 25.28 16.79 -35.65
N ASP A 499 25.27 16.47 -36.94
CA ASP A 499 26.45 16.03 -37.67
C ASP A 499 26.63 16.79 -38.99
N THR A 500 27.85 16.78 -39.50
CA THR A 500 28.15 17.32 -40.82
C THR A 500 29.51 16.82 -41.29
N SER A 501 29.69 16.72 -42.60
CA SER A 501 31.02 16.74 -43.19
C SER A 501 31.26 18.09 -43.87
N ILE A 502 32.46 18.63 -43.68
CA ILE A 502 32.89 19.86 -44.33
C ILE A 502 33.92 19.53 -45.39
N VAL A 503 33.77 20.13 -46.57
CA VAL A 503 34.65 19.86 -47.72
C VAL A 503 35.33 21.16 -48.18
N GLY A 504 36.65 21.10 -48.32
CA GLY A 504 37.46 22.23 -48.79
C GLY A 504 37.23 22.57 -50.26
N GLY A 505 37.33 23.84 -50.68
CA GLY A 505 37.04 24.23 -52.07
C GLY A 505 37.12 25.73 -52.34
N LYS A 506 37.00 26.12 -53.61
CA LYS A 506 37.19 27.53 -54.06
C LYS A 506 35.96 28.44 -53.90
N GLN A 507 34.74 27.90 -53.86
CA GLN A 507 33.53 28.65 -53.51
C GLN A 507 33.21 28.39 -52.04
N ALA A 508 32.65 29.39 -51.34
CA ALA A 508 32.44 29.43 -49.88
C ALA A 508 32.00 28.09 -49.30
N THR A 509 33.00 27.27 -49.03
CA THR A 509 33.09 26.05 -48.23
C THR A 509 31.79 25.47 -47.71
N TRP A 510 31.60 24.20 -48.00
CA TRP A 510 30.31 23.53 -47.90
C TRP A 510 30.13 22.81 -46.58
N ASP A 511 28.92 22.87 -46.06
CA ASP A 511 28.41 22.01 -45.00
C ASP A 511 27.50 20.94 -45.62
N HIS A 512 27.61 19.73 -45.13
CA HIS A 512 26.82 18.58 -45.59
C HIS A 512 25.95 18.05 -44.46
N GLY A 513 25.39 18.94 -43.64
CA GLY A 513 24.66 18.56 -42.43
C GLY A 513 23.33 17.82 -42.68
N ALA A 514 22.86 17.75 -43.93
CA ALA A 514 21.70 16.94 -44.28
C ALA A 514 22.06 15.71 -45.13
N ALA A 515 23.36 15.44 -45.35
CA ALA A 515 23.80 14.40 -46.27
C ALA A 515 23.59 13.02 -45.67
N GLY A 516 23.32 12.02 -46.51
CA GLY A 516 23.21 10.64 -46.04
C GLY A 516 24.56 10.06 -45.58
N ASP A 517 25.67 10.70 -45.90
CA ASP A 517 27.00 10.23 -45.57
C ASP A 517 27.93 11.36 -45.12
N LEU A 518 28.86 10.98 -44.26
CA LEU A 518 29.83 11.83 -43.60
C LEU A 518 31.22 11.51 -44.15
N ASP A 519 31.71 12.39 -45.02
CA ASP A 519 32.97 12.21 -45.71
C ASP A 519 34.19 12.47 -44.82
N VAL A 520 35.20 11.63 -44.98
CA VAL A 520 36.53 11.79 -44.39
C VAL A 520 37.64 11.51 -45.41
N GLY A 521 38.68 12.35 -45.39
CA GLY A 521 39.91 12.11 -46.15
C GLY A 521 40.12 13.08 -47.30
N LEU A 522 41.12 12.78 -48.14
CA LEU A 522 41.66 13.74 -49.10
C LEU A 522 41.44 13.25 -50.54
N LYS A 523 40.24 13.42 -51.13
CA LYS A 523 40.04 13.48 -52.60
C LYS A 523 38.57 13.60 -53.07
N PRO A 524 38.29 14.38 -54.13
CA PRO A 524 39.20 15.31 -54.82
C PRO A 524 39.53 16.55 -53.98
N LEU A 525 38.83 16.72 -52.87
CA LEU A 525 38.97 17.80 -51.90
C LEU A 525 39.09 17.20 -50.50
N PRO A 526 39.70 17.92 -49.54
CA PRO A 526 39.78 17.44 -48.18
C PRO A 526 38.41 17.50 -47.51
N ALA A 527 38.03 16.43 -46.82
CA ALA A 527 36.78 16.30 -46.10
C ALA A 527 37.04 15.92 -44.62
N MET A 528 36.28 16.54 -43.72
CA MET A 528 36.34 16.28 -42.29
C MET A 528 34.94 16.18 -41.72
N THR A 529 34.71 15.17 -40.89
CA THR A 529 33.41 14.92 -40.26
C THR A 529 33.38 15.50 -38.85
N TYR A 530 32.26 16.08 -38.45
CA TYR A 530 31.99 16.59 -37.11
C TYR A 530 30.70 15.96 -36.57
N LEU A 531 30.76 15.50 -35.33
CA LEU A 531 29.66 14.89 -34.60
C LEU A 531 29.47 15.65 -33.29
N LYS A 532 28.26 16.13 -33.01
CA LYS A 532 27.92 16.85 -31.78
C LYS A 532 26.96 16.03 -30.94
N PHE A 533 27.28 15.83 -29.67
CA PHE A 533 26.44 15.13 -28.69
C PHE A 533 26.03 16.07 -27.56
N ASP A 534 24.82 15.91 -27.04
CA ASP A 534 24.33 16.63 -25.86
C ASP A 534 24.22 15.67 -24.67
N LEU A 535 25.07 15.89 -23.67
CA LEU A 535 25.16 15.12 -22.43
C LEU A 535 24.67 15.94 -21.23
N SER A 536 23.99 17.07 -21.42
CA SER A 536 23.60 18.00 -20.34
C SER A 536 22.73 17.37 -19.25
N ASN A 537 22.04 16.26 -19.58
CA ASN A 537 21.20 15.50 -18.65
C ASN A 537 21.94 14.38 -17.90
N VAL A 538 23.24 14.15 -18.18
CA VAL A 538 24.05 13.13 -17.51
C VAL A 538 24.61 13.70 -16.21
N ARG A 539 23.98 13.37 -15.07
CA ARG A 539 24.32 13.90 -13.73
C ARG A 539 25.38 13.09 -12.97
N THR A 540 25.76 11.93 -13.49
CA THR A 540 26.71 11.01 -12.86
C THR A 540 28.00 10.90 -13.67
N LYS A 541 29.07 10.37 -13.05
CA LYS A 541 30.38 10.25 -13.72
C LYS A 541 30.31 9.22 -14.85
N ILE A 542 30.82 9.61 -16.03
CA ILE A 542 30.94 8.72 -17.18
C ILE A 542 32.10 7.75 -16.92
N ALA A 543 31.76 6.46 -16.82
CA ALA A 543 32.72 5.38 -16.59
C ALA A 543 33.36 4.93 -17.91
N LYS A 544 32.61 4.96 -19.02
CA LYS A 544 33.10 4.65 -20.37
C LYS A 544 32.26 5.34 -21.43
N ALA A 545 32.87 5.76 -22.53
CA ALA A 545 32.19 6.25 -23.72
C ALA A 545 32.80 5.63 -24.99
N THR A 546 31.96 5.00 -25.81
CA THR A 546 32.38 4.31 -27.04
C THR A 546 31.62 4.89 -28.23
N LEU A 547 32.34 5.48 -29.19
CA LEU A 547 31.77 5.97 -30.45
C LEU A 547 31.77 4.84 -31.48
N THR A 548 30.65 4.58 -32.13
CA THR A 548 30.48 3.59 -33.20
C THR A 548 30.08 4.27 -34.50
N LEU A 549 30.75 3.90 -35.59
CA LEU A 549 30.53 4.47 -36.93
C LEU A 549 30.38 3.34 -37.95
N THR A 550 29.38 3.45 -38.82
CA THR A 550 29.15 2.49 -39.90
C THR A 550 29.76 2.99 -41.20
N CYS A 551 30.69 2.23 -41.76
CA CYS A 551 31.38 2.60 -42.99
C CYS A 551 30.44 2.41 -44.20
N ILE A 552 30.29 3.47 -45.01
CA ILE A 552 29.57 3.46 -46.29
C ILE A 552 30.55 3.23 -47.43
N HIS A 553 31.69 3.93 -47.40
CA HIS A 553 32.75 3.80 -48.39
C HIS A 553 34.09 3.43 -47.73
N PRO A 554 34.84 2.46 -48.29
CA PRO A 554 36.01 1.89 -47.65
C PRO A 554 37.16 2.90 -47.59
N SER A 555 37.92 2.86 -46.50
CA SER A 555 39.17 3.60 -46.38
C SER A 555 40.27 2.72 -45.79
N THR A 556 41.51 2.95 -46.19
CA THR A 556 42.66 2.20 -45.67
C THR A 556 43.10 2.67 -44.27
N ASP A 557 42.58 3.78 -43.77
CA ASP A 557 42.89 4.28 -42.42
C ASP A 557 41.69 4.72 -41.59
N GLY A 558 40.50 4.87 -42.18
CA GLY A 558 39.26 5.24 -41.50
C GLY A 558 39.25 6.63 -40.85
N GLY A 559 40.41 7.29 -40.77
CA GLY A 559 40.59 8.51 -40.02
C GLY A 559 40.84 8.30 -38.52
N THR A 560 41.10 9.42 -37.85
CA THR A 560 41.37 9.51 -36.42
C THR A 560 40.41 10.50 -35.79
N VAL A 561 39.91 10.16 -34.60
CA VAL A 561 38.93 10.94 -33.84
C VAL A 561 39.65 11.89 -32.90
N TYR A 562 39.26 13.16 -32.94
CA TYR A 562 39.80 14.25 -32.14
C TYR A 562 38.68 14.99 -31.42
N PRO A 563 38.94 15.55 -30.23
CA PRO A 563 38.00 16.45 -29.58
C PRO A 563 38.07 17.85 -30.20
N VAL A 564 36.96 18.57 -30.16
CA VAL A 564 36.86 19.96 -30.61
C VAL A 564 36.49 20.83 -29.42
N ALA A 565 37.16 21.98 -29.28
CA ALA A 565 37.04 22.82 -28.08
C ALA A 565 35.64 23.45 -27.93
N SER A 566 34.97 23.76 -29.04
CA SER A 566 33.61 24.32 -29.02
C SER A 566 32.59 23.47 -29.78
N SER A 567 31.42 23.34 -29.19
CA SER A 567 30.23 22.69 -29.77
C SER A 567 29.14 23.69 -30.18
N SER A 568 29.44 24.99 -30.24
CA SER A 568 28.44 26.03 -30.52
C SER A 568 27.97 26.11 -31.98
N TRP A 569 28.51 25.28 -32.87
CA TRP A 569 28.10 25.26 -34.26
C TRP A 569 26.70 24.62 -34.43
N PRO A 570 25.86 25.13 -35.36
CA PRO A 570 24.55 24.56 -35.67
C PRO A 570 24.62 23.56 -36.83
N GLU A 571 23.64 22.67 -36.92
CA GLU A 571 23.54 21.72 -38.03
C GLU A 571 23.22 22.42 -39.35
N GLY A 572 23.82 21.91 -40.42
CA GLY A 572 23.53 22.30 -41.79
C GLY A 572 22.20 21.75 -42.29
N ASN A 573 21.60 22.37 -43.30
CA ASN A 573 20.30 21.94 -43.85
C ASN A 573 20.34 21.57 -45.34
N SER A 574 21.54 21.45 -45.92
CA SER A 574 21.73 21.27 -47.36
C SER A 574 22.71 20.13 -47.65
N THR A 575 22.60 19.53 -48.83
CA THR A 575 23.44 18.44 -49.31
C THR A 575 24.06 18.81 -50.66
N GLY A 576 25.34 19.18 -50.67
CA GLY A 576 26.07 19.38 -51.93
C GLY A 576 26.97 20.60 -51.98
N LEU A 577 27.73 20.69 -53.07
CA LEU A 577 28.80 21.67 -53.26
C LEU A 577 28.31 22.96 -53.96
N ASP A 578 27.08 23.39 -53.69
CA ASP A 578 26.45 24.54 -54.36
C ASP A 578 26.26 25.77 -53.45
N SER A 579 25.62 26.81 -53.98
CA SER A 579 25.42 28.07 -53.26
C SER A 579 24.46 27.98 -52.07
N THR A 580 23.65 26.93 -51.97
CA THR A 580 22.70 26.72 -50.87
C THR A 580 23.43 26.21 -49.64
N SER A 581 24.26 25.17 -49.76
CA SER A 581 25.17 24.71 -48.70
C SER A 581 26.16 25.83 -48.30
N ALA A 582 26.75 26.53 -49.26
CA ALA A 582 27.67 27.64 -48.96
C ALA A 582 27.07 28.77 -48.10
N LYS A 583 25.75 28.99 -48.19
CA LYS A 583 24.99 30.03 -47.48
C LYS A 583 24.16 29.51 -46.31
N GLY A 584 24.10 28.19 -46.12
CA GLY A 584 23.36 27.52 -45.04
C GLY A 584 23.87 27.88 -43.64
N PRO A 585 23.15 27.53 -42.57
CA PRO A 585 23.56 27.84 -41.21
C PRO A 585 24.74 26.99 -40.72
N GLY A 586 25.06 25.87 -41.37
CA GLY A 586 25.99 24.85 -40.89
C GLY A 586 27.46 25.28 -40.78
N LEU A 587 28.24 24.46 -40.05
CA LEU A 587 29.70 24.61 -39.95
C LEU A 587 30.34 24.37 -41.31
N LYS A 588 31.25 25.25 -41.74
CA LYS A 588 31.87 25.17 -43.07
C LYS A 588 33.38 25.13 -43.00
N TRP A 589 34.00 24.66 -44.08
CA TRP A 589 35.47 24.61 -44.19
C TRP A 589 36.17 25.96 -43.93
N LYS A 590 35.60 27.10 -44.34
CA LYS A 590 36.19 28.42 -44.06
C LYS A 590 36.14 28.82 -42.58
N ASP A 591 35.24 28.20 -41.82
CA ASP A 591 35.04 28.48 -40.40
C ASP A 591 36.09 27.75 -39.55
N VAL A 592 36.83 26.81 -40.15
CA VAL A 592 37.95 26.09 -39.53
C VAL A 592 39.30 26.35 -40.21
N ASP A 593 39.34 26.63 -41.52
CA ASP A 593 40.53 27.08 -42.27
C ASP A 593 40.52 28.62 -42.35
N THR A 594 40.81 29.24 -41.20
CA THR A 594 40.78 30.70 -41.01
C THR A 594 41.90 31.43 -41.75
N ASN A 595 43.04 30.76 -41.97
CA ASN A 595 44.17 31.33 -42.72
C ASN A 595 44.05 31.11 -44.25
N ARG A 596 43.06 30.31 -44.69
CA ARG A 596 42.70 30.02 -46.08
C ARG A 596 43.83 29.35 -46.88
N ASN A 597 44.66 28.56 -46.22
CA ASN A 597 45.76 27.85 -46.86
C ASN A 597 45.31 26.50 -47.47
N GLY A 598 44.04 26.10 -47.26
CA GLY A 598 43.47 24.85 -47.74
C GLY A 598 43.74 23.65 -46.83
N GLN A 599 44.28 23.86 -45.63
CA GLN A 599 44.59 22.87 -44.61
C GLN A 599 44.03 23.34 -43.27
N ILE A 600 43.43 22.42 -42.52
CA ILE A 600 43.00 22.70 -41.14
C ILE A 600 44.15 22.27 -40.23
N ASP A 601 44.84 23.24 -39.63
CA ASP A 601 46.02 22.98 -38.80
C ASP A 601 46.08 23.92 -37.57
N PRO A 602 47.01 23.72 -36.61
CA PRO A 602 47.07 24.53 -35.40
C PRO A 602 47.32 26.04 -35.61
N ARG A 603 47.61 26.49 -36.84
CA ARG A 603 47.73 27.92 -37.18
C ARG A 603 46.37 28.56 -37.43
N ASP A 604 45.29 27.79 -37.46
CA ASP A 604 43.94 28.29 -37.56
C ASP A 604 43.36 28.68 -36.20
N ALA A 605 42.80 29.90 -36.13
CA ALA A 605 42.37 30.52 -34.87
C ALA A 605 40.92 30.20 -34.47
N SER A 606 40.28 29.22 -35.12
CA SER A 606 38.87 28.90 -34.87
C SER A 606 38.72 27.91 -33.71
N PRO A 607 37.72 28.09 -32.82
CA PRO A 607 37.45 27.15 -31.73
C PRO A 607 36.87 25.82 -32.22
N TYR A 608 36.54 25.72 -33.51
CA TYR A 608 36.06 24.51 -34.16
C TYR A 608 37.19 23.68 -34.77
N VAL A 609 38.45 24.15 -34.72
CA VAL A 609 39.60 23.36 -35.16
C VAL A 609 39.77 22.15 -34.21
N PRO A 610 39.91 20.93 -34.73
CA PRO A 610 40.15 19.76 -33.89
C PRO A 610 41.48 19.89 -33.15
N ASP A 611 41.51 19.43 -31.89
CA ASP A 611 42.76 19.37 -31.14
C ASP A 611 43.62 18.20 -31.63
N PHE A 612 44.39 18.44 -32.70
CA PHE A 612 45.28 17.46 -33.30
C PHE A 612 46.39 16.97 -32.36
N THR A 613 46.64 17.66 -31.24
CA THR A 613 47.61 17.22 -30.24
C THR A 613 47.06 16.12 -29.33
N ARG A 614 45.73 15.93 -29.33
CA ARG A 614 45.02 14.99 -28.46
C ARG A 614 44.17 13.99 -29.25
N PRO A 615 44.77 13.08 -30.04
CA PRO A 615 44.03 12.00 -30.70
C PRO A 615 43.39 11.08 -29.66
N LEU A 616 42.09 10.79 -29.83
CA LEU A 616 41.36 9.88 -28.93
C LEU A 616 41.52 8.43 -29.38
N ALA A 617 41.28 8.19 -30.68
CA ALA A 617 41.37 6.85 -31.26
C ALA A 617 41.53 6.91 -32.78
N SER A 618 42.24 5.93 -33.35
CA SER A 618 42.33 5.72 -34.80
C SER A 618 41.49 4.52 -35.21
N LEU A 619 40.74 4.65 -36.31
CA LEU A 619 39.81 3.62 -36.79
C LEU A 619 40.51 2.51 -37.58
N GLY A 620 41.62 2.82 -38.25
CA GLY A 620 42.34 1.87 -39.10
C GLY A 620 41.55 1.51 -40.37
N PRO A 621 41.95 0.46 -41.11
CA PRO A 621 41.26 0.07 -42.34
C PRO A 621 39.78 -0.28 -42.12
N VAL A 622 38.90 0.41 -42.85
CA VAL A 622 37.44 0.24 -42.79
C VAL A 622 36.85 -0.28 -44.10
N LEU A 623 35.84 -1.13 -43.99
CA LEU A 623 35.17 -1.81 -45.11
C LEU A 623 33.67 -1.48 -45.12
N PRO A 624 33.02 -1.41 -46.30
CA PRO A 624 31.63 -0.99 -46.43
C PRO A 624 30.68 -1.92 -45.70
N GLY A 625 29.64 -1.37 -45.09
CA GLY A 625 28.63 -2.09 -44.35
C GLY A 625 29.09 -2.63 -42.99
N ARG A 626 30.33 -2.32 -42.55
CA ARG A 626 30.83 -2.70 -41.21
C ARG A 626 30.84 -1.50 -40.26
N SER A 627 30.57 -1.78 -38.99
CA SER A 627 30.63 -0.80 -37.92
C SER A 627 31.93 -0.92 -37.13
N TYR A 628 32.49 0.21 -36.75
CA TYR A 628 33.76 0.34 -36.05
C TYR A 628 33.56 1.14 -34.77
N SER A 629 33.99 0.59 -33.64
CA SER A 629 33.81 1.19 -32.31
C SER A 629 35.14 1.60 -31.71
N VAL A 630 35.21 2.82 -31.17
CA VAL A 630 36.42 3.39 -30.58
C VAL A 630 36.13 4.07 -29.25
N ASP A 631 37.09 4.02 -28.33
CA ASP A 631 36.98 4.67 -27.01
C ASP A 631 37.22 6.17 -27.13
N VAL A 632 36.26 6.97 -26.67
CA VAL A 632 36.30 8.43 -26.67
C VAL A 632 36.12 9.02 -25.25
N THR A 633 36.24 8.19 -24.22
CA THR A 633 35.99 8.53 -22.81
C THR A 633 36.78 9.78 -22.37
N GLY A 634 38.03 9.90 -22.84
CA GLY A 634 38.92 11.02 -22.48
C GLY A 634 38.41 12.41 -22.91
N ALA A 635 37.53 12.50 -23.92
CA ALA A 635 36.95 13.77 -24.35
C ALA A 635 35.69 14.18 -23.56
N LEU A 636 35.04 13.22 -22.90
CA LEU A 636 33.72 13.39 -22.28
C LEU A 636 33.78 13.29 -20.74
N ALA A 637 34.97 13.04 -20.18
CA ALA A 637 35.16 12.76 -18.76
C ALA A 637 34.71 13.89 -17.81
N SER A 638 34.54 15.13 -18.30
CA SER A 638 34.01 16.26 -17.52
C SER A 638 32.51 16.15 -17.17
N GLY A 639 31.78 15.18 -17.73
CA GLY A 639 30.38 14.92 -17.38
C GLY A 639 29.39 15.75 -18.20
N ALA A 640 28.40 16.38 -17.57
CA ALA A 640 27.34 17.11 -18.27
C ALA A 640 27.84 18.22 -19.19
N GLY A 641 27.32 18.30 -20.42
CA GLY A 641 27.63 19.37 -21.38
C GLY A 641 27.39 18.95 -22.84
N SER A 642 27.61 19.86 -23.79
CA SER A 642 27.62 19.54 -25.23
C SER A 642 29.06 19.36 -25.70
N TYR A 643 29.30 18.31 -26.48
CA TYR A 643 30.63 17.91 -26.93
C TYR A 643 30.66 17.68 -28.43
N THR A 644 31.77 18.02 -29.07
CA THR A 644 31.99 17.80 -30.50
C THR A 644 33.24 16.96 -30.71
N LEU A 645 33.09 15.92 -31.51
CA LEU A 645 34.15 15.05 -31.98
C LEU A 645 34.33 15.25 -33.49
N ALA A 646 35.57 15.41 -33.92
CA ALA A 646 35.90 15.51 -35.34
C ALA A 646 36.68 14.27 -35.80
N ILE A 647 36.43 13.85 -37.04
CA ILE A 647 37.11 12.72 -37.66
C ILE A 647 37.84 13.25 -38.88
N SER A 648 39.16 13.07 -38.88
CA SER A 648 40.02 13.51 -39.96
C SER A 648 40.89 12.36 -40.46
N SER A 649 40.98 12.21 -41.77
CA SER A 649 41.96 11.35 -42.43
C SER A 649 42.94 12.22 -43.23
N LEU A 650 44.23 11.93 -43.08
CA LEU A 650 45.31 12.62 -43.79
C LEU A 650 45.79 11.82 -45.02
N LYS A 651 45.10 10.74 -45.38
CA LYS A 651 45.42 9.93 -46.55
C LYS A 651 44.47 10.21 -47.71
N SER A 652 44.96 9.92 -48.92
CA SER A 652 44.21 10.19 -50.14
C SER A 652 43.13 9.15 -50.48
N THR A 653 42.84 8.21 -49.59
CA THR A 653 41.77 7.23 -49.77
C THR A 653 40.49 7.78 -49.15
N PRO A 654 39.48 8.18 -49.95
CA PRO A 654 38.23 8.70 -49.42
C PRO A 654 37.49 7.58 -48.68
N GLY A 655 37.04 7.88 -47.47
CA GLY A 655 36.11 7.03 -46.73
C GLY A 655 34.90 7.85 -46.33
N SER A 656 33.77 7.20 -46.14
CA SER A 656 32.60 7.87 -45.59
C SER A 656 31.88 6.96 -44.60
N TYR A 657 31.23 7.61 -43.64
CA TYR A 657 30.42 6.97 -42.62
C TYR A 657 28.96 7.34 -42.81
N ALA A 658 28.06 6.51 -42.33
CA ALA A 658 26.64 6.84 -42.35
C ALA A 658 26.40 8.10 -41.51
N SER A 659 25.68 9.07 -42.07
CA SER A 659 25.17 10.21 -41.31
C SER A 659 23.94 9.81 -40.51
N ARG A 660 23.52 10.65 -39.57
CA ARG A 660 22.20 10.49 -38.92
C ARG A 660 21.04 10.56 -39.91
N GLU A 661 21.19 11.27 -41.05
CA GLU A 661 20.17 11.36 -42.11
C GLU A 661 20.16 10.13 -43.02
N ASN A 662 21.09 9.19 -42.84
CA ASN A 662 21.11 7.98 -43.67
C ASN A 662 19.95 7.06 -43.32
N GLY A 663 18.87 7.12 -44.09
CA GLY A 663 17.71 6.25 -43.89
C GLY A 663 17.95 4.76 -44.16
N THR A 664 19.14 4.37 -44.66
CA THR A 664 19.45 2.99 -45.06
C THR A 664 20.58 2.33 -44.26
N ALA A 665 21.37 3.11 -43.52
CA ALA A 665 22.51 2.63 -42.75
C ALA A 665 22.50 3.21 -41.33
N GLN A 666 23.02 2.47 -40.36
CA GLN A 666 23.06 2.94 -38.97
C GLN A 666 24.04 4.11 -38.84
N GLY A 667 23.50 5.31 -38.58
CA GLY A 667 24.27 6.53 -38.31
C GLY A 667 25.15 6.45 -37.05
N PRO A 668 25.87 7.53 -36.72
CA PRO A 668 26.84 7.52 -35.62
C PRO A 668 26.16 7.30 -34.27
N LEU A 669 26.77 6.49 -33.41
CA LEU A 669 26.23 6.16 -32.09
C LEU A 669 27.29 6.32 -31.00
N LEU A 670 26.97 7.06 -29.94
CA LEU A 670 27.79 7.19 -28.75
C LEU A 670 27.19 6.39 -27.60
N HIS A 671 27.83 5.30 -27.24
CA HIS A 671 27.45 4.43 -26.13
C HIS A 671 28.17 4.87 -24.85
N LEU A 672 27.42 5.42 -23.89
CA LEU A 672 27.95 5.81 -22.57
C LEU A 672 27.63 4.74 -21.53
N VAL A 673 28.52 4.52 -20.57
CA VAL A 673 28.30 3.70 -19.37
C VAL A 673 28.49 4.63 -18.17
N VAL A 674 27.45 4.87 -17.37
CA VAL A 674 27.51 5.76 -16.19
C VAL A 674 27.17 5.04 -14.90
N ALA A 675 27.80 5.41 -13.78
CA ALA A 675 27.55 4.77 -12.49
C ALA A 675 26.11 5.04 -11.96
N PRO A 676 25.48 4.09 -11.25
CA PRO A 676 24.16 4.29 -10.63
C PRO A 676 24.23 5.27 -9.45
N SER A 677 23.12 5.95 -9.15
CA SER A 677 22.98 6.86 -8.01
C SER A 677 22.85 6.07 -6.69
N PRO A 678 23.44 6.55 -5.57
CA PRO A 678 23.32 5.87 -4.29
C PRO A 678 21.90 5.91 -3.71
N ARG A 679 21.54 4.90 -2.89
CA ARG A 679 20.24 4.80 -2.20
C ARG A 679 20.42 5.02 -0.69
N CYS A 680 19.72 6.00 -0.12
CA CYS A 680 19.56 6.18 1.33
C CYS A 680 18.18 5.71 1.80
N GLY A 681 18.09 5.27 3.04
CA GLY A 681 16.94 4.75 3.76
C GLY A 681 16.89 3.23 3.92
N ASP A 682 17.93 2.47 3.56
CA ASP A 682 17.91 0.98 3.56
C ASP A 682 18.49 0.33 4.84
N ASN A 683 18.79 1.14 5.84
CA ASN A 683 19.44 0.84 7.13
C ASN A 683 20.87 0.27 7.02
N ARG A 684 21.57 0.45 5.89
CA ARG A 684 22.92 -0.07 5.66
C ARG A 684 23.79 0.85 4.79
N VAL A 685 24.84 1.43 5.38
CA VAL A 685 25.92 2.08 4.60
C VAL A 685 26.77 1.02 3.88
N ASN A 686 26.44 0.72 2.63
CA ASN A 686 26.97 -0.43 1.90
C ASN A 686 27.45 -0.12 0.46
N GLN A 687 27.19 1.09 -0.06
CA GLN A 687 27.58 1.49 -1.41
C GLN A 687 28.82 2.40 -1.39
N ALA A 688 29.68 2.30 -2.40
CA ALA A 688 30.99 2.98 -2.40
C ALA A 688 30.91 4.52 -2.34
N THR A 689 29.78 5.12 -2.71
CA THR A 689 29.52 6.57 -2.64
C THR A 689 28.65 6.99 -1.46
N GLU A 690 28.24 6.04 -0.63
CA GLU A 690 27.33 6.23 0.50
C GLU A 690 28.15 6.46 1.79
N GLN A 691 27.90 7.59 2.45
CA GLN A 691 28.58 7.95 3.71
C GLN A 691 27.64 7.89 4.91
N CYS A 692 26.34 7.90 4.67
CA CYS A 692 25.29 7.87 5.68
C CYS A 692 24.00 7.33 5.10
N ASP A 693 23.14 6.85 5.99
CA ASP A 693 21.91 6.21 5.62
C ASP A 693 20.78 6.66 6.56
N GLY A 694 19.95 7.56 6.06
CA GLY A 694 18.89 8.22 6.82
C GLY A 694 19.37 9.33 7.79
N ALA A 695 18.41 10.01 8.42
CA ALA A 695 18.67 11.19 9.24
C ALA A 695 19.36 10.89 10.59
N ALA A 696 19.44 9.64 11.03
CA ALA A 696 19.96 9.26 12.36
C ALA A 696 20.98 8.11 12.29
N SER A 697 21.95 8.20 11.37
CA SER A 697 23.02 7.21 11.30
C SER A 697 24.15 7.52 12.30
N ALA A 698 24.83 6.48 12.83
CA ALA A 698 25.97 6.64 13.72
C ALA A 698 27.16 7.35 13.05
N ALA A 699 27.26 7.29 11.73
CA ALA A 699 28.30 7.97 10.96
C ALA A 699 28.07 9.49 10.95
N CYS A 700 26.82 9.95 10.77
CA CYS A 700 26.48 11.38 10.62
C CYS A 700 25.10 11.71 11.24
N PRO A 701 24.99 11.77 12.58
CA PRO A 701 23.72 11.95 13.28
C PRO A 701 23.06 13.29 12.93
N GLY A 702 21.85 13.26 12.36
CA GLY A 702 21.08 14.44 11.98
C GLY A 702 21.58 15.17 10.72
N ARG A 703 22.59 14.64 10.03
CA ARG A 703 23.37 15.41 9.01
C ARG A 703 23.51 14.71 7.66
N CYS A 704 22.73 13.65 7.43
CA CYS A 704 22.74 12.95 6.15
C CYS A 704 21.95 13.72 5.09
N ARG A 705 22.57 14.01 3.95
CA ARG A 705 21.95 14.68 2.80
C ARG A 705 21.21 13.66 1.91
N ALA A 706 20.32 14.16 1.05
CA ALA A 706 19.54 13.35 0.13
C ALA A 706 20.38 12.60 -0.93
N ASP A 707 21.64 12.99 -1.13
CA ASP A 707 22.61 12.31 -1.99
C ASP A 707 23.48 11.29 -1.23
N CYS A 708 23.08 10.93 -0.01
CA CYS A 708 23.77 9.98 0.87
C CYS A 708 25.17 10.45 1.32
N THR A 709 25.47 11.75 1.24
CA THR A 709 26.72 12.34 1.74
C THR A 709 26.52 13.05 3.08
N CYS A 710 27.60 13.14 3.88
CA CYS A 710 27.56 13.83 5.16
C CYS A 710 27.81 15.32 5.00
N GLN A 711 26.98 16.15 5.63
CA GLN A 711 27.29 17.57 5.75
C GLN A 711 28.54 17.77 6.62
N PRO A 712 29.51 18.62 6.22
CA PRO A 712 30.73 18.87 7.01
C PRO A 712 30.42 19.31 8.45
N LEU A 713 31.26 18.91 9.40
CA LEU A 713 31.16 19.35 10.80
C LEU A 713 31.35 20.88 10.93
N PRO A 714 30.69 21.55 11.90
CA PRO A 714 30.97 22.95 12.23
C PRO A 714 32.42 23.10 12.69
N ARG A 715 33.07 24.20 12.32
CA ARG A 715 34.47 24.46 12.68
C ARG A 715 34.54 25.45 13.83
N CYS A 716 34.54 24.92 15.06
CA CYS A 716 34.87 25.71 16.25
C CYS A 716 36.27 26.33 16.14
N GLY A 717 36.37 27.63 16.43
CA GLY A 717 37.60 28.41 16.48
C GLY A 717 37.82 29.36 15.29
N ASP A 718 36.83 29.59 14.41
CA ASP A 718 36.98 30.47 13.24
C ASP A 718 36.60 31.96 13.47
N ARG A 719 36.15 32.26 14.69
CA ARG A 719 35.62 33.52 15.25
C ARG A 719 34.28 34.03 14.68
N THR A 720 33.47 33.18 14.05
CA THR A 720 32.13 33.46 13.53
C THR A 720 31.12 32.32 13.76
N VAL A 721 30.05 32.57 14.54
CA VAL A 721 28.86 31.69 14.60
C VAL A 721 28.00 31.88 13.34
N ASN A 722 28.09 30.97 12.38
CA ASN A 722 27.46 31.11 11.06
C ASN A 722 26.74 29.86 10.55
N GLN A 723 26.76 28.75 11.29
CA GLN A 723 26.06 27.51 10.91
C GLN A 723 24.81 27.28 11.78
N ALA A 724 23.78 26.67 11.20
CA ALA A 724 22.48 26.50 11.86
C ALA A 724 22.51 25.68 13.17
N SER A 725 23.57 24.89 13.40
CA SER A 725 23.77 24.10 14.63
C SER A 725 24.79 24.69 15.59
N GLU A 726 25.34 25.87 15.30
CA GLU A 726 26.46 26.47 16.02
C GLU A 726 25.94 27.52 17.03
N VAL A 727 26.43 27.45 18.28
CA VAL A 727 26.00 28.36 19.36
C VAL A 727 27.18 29.15 19.93
N CYS A 728 28.41 28.65 19.76
CA CYS A 728 29.66 29.28 20.17
C CYS A 728 30.78 28.86 19.21
N ASP A 729 31.86 29.64 19.14
CA ASP A 729 32.92 29.42 18.15
C ASP A 729 34.35 29.54 18.71
N GLY A 730 34.52 29.01 19.92
CA GLY A 730 35.79 28.97 20.63
C GLY A 730 35.61 28.67 22.11
N ALA A 731 36.70 28.42 22.85
CA ALA A 731 36.63 28.02 24.25
C ALA A 731 35.99 29.07 25.18
N ASP A 732 35.97 30.34 24.78
CA ASP A 732 35.48 31.45 25.60
C ASP A 732 34.97 32.60 24.70
N ASP A 733 33.65 32.69 24.48
CA ASP A 733 33.00 33.81 23.78
C ASP A 733 31.85 34.41 24.62
N SER A 734 31.34 35.57 24.20
CA SER A 734 30.31 36.32 24.96
C SER A 734 29.00 35.58 25.13
N ALA A 735 28.70 34.61 24.25
CA ALA A 735 27.47 33.82 24.34
C ALA A 735 27.62 32.75 25.42
N CYS A 736 28.79 32.10 25.52
CA CYS A 736 29.04 31.00 26.46
C CYS A 736 30.43 31.03 27.10
N PRO A 737 30.67 31.94 28.08
CA PRO A 737 31.98 32.12 28.67
C PRO A 737 32.49 30.84 29.36
N GLY A 738 33.61 30.32 28.87
CA GLY A 738 34.32 29.13 29.35
C GLY A 738 33.55 27.81 29.21
N ARG A 739 32.48 27.75 28.39
CA ARG A 739 31.53 26.61 28.37
C ARG A 739 31.24 26.04 26.99
N CYS A 740 31.97 26.47 25.97
CA CYS A 740 31.82 25.93 24.62
C CYS A 740 32.41 24.53 24.52
N ARG A 741 31.63 23.58 23.98
CA ARG A 741 32.03 22.19 23.76
C ARG A 741 32.63 22.00 22.37
N ALA A 742 33.30 20.86 22.16
CA ALA A 742 33.95 20.52 20.89
C ALA A 742 32.97 20.36 19.70
N ASP A 743 31.67 20.22 19.96
CA ASP A 743 30.60 20.18 18.95
C ASP A 743 29.98 21.57 18.70
N CYS A 744 30.59 22.63 19.21
CA CYS A 744 30.16 24.03 19.08
C CYS A 744 28.82 24.34 19.76
N THR A 745 28.49 23.58 20.82
CA THR A 745 27.32 23.80 21.70
C THR A 745 27.73 24.26 23.11
N CYS A 746 26.81 24.93 23.82
CA CYS A 746 27.07 25.42 25.16
C CYS A 746 26.67 24.43 26.26
N ALA A 747 27.57 24.20 27.22
CA ALA A 747 27.23 23.40 28.40
C ALA A 747 26.22 24.15 29.31
N PRO A 748 25.21 23.45 29.87
CA PRO A 748 24.23 24.07 30.76
C PRO A 748 24.89 24.57 32.07
N PRO A 749 24.37 25.64 32.70
CA PRO A 749 24.96 26.19 33.91
C PRO A 749 24.84 25.22 35.09
N ARG A 750 25.91 25.13 35.89
CA ARG A 750 25.95 24.43 37.18
C ARG A 750 26.36 25.41 38.27
N CYS A 751 25.74 25.34 39.43
CA CYS A 751 26.25 26.01 40.64
C CYS A 751 27.18 25.06 41.41
N GLY A 752 27.90 25.59 42.40
CA GLY A 752 29.00 24.91 43.12
C GLY A 752 28.64 23.64 43.92
N ASP A 753 27.49 23.04 43.67
CA ASP A 753 27.04 21.72 44.14
C ASP A 753 27.13 20.63 43.05
N ASN A 754 27.62 20.96 41.86
CA ASN A 754 27.76 20.07 40.70
C ASN A 754 26.45 19.54 40.08
N LEU A 755 25.28 20.14 40.37
CA LEU A 755 24.01 19.77 39.73
C LEU A 755 23.66 20.68 38.53
N VAL A 756 22.88 20.14 37.58
CA VAL A 756 22.40 20.85 36.38
C VAL A 756 21.02 21.42 36.67
N ASP A 757 20.88 22.74 36.69
CA ASP A 757 19.57 23.37 36.84
C ASP A 757 18.93 23.61 35.47
N GLN A 758 17.70 23.13 35.29
CA GLN A 758 16.89 23.45 34.12
C GLN A 758 16.36 24.89 34.21
N ALA A 759 16.53 25.66 33.14
CA ALA A 759 15.95 26.99 33.02
C ALA A 759 14.41 26.91 33.01
N GLY A 760 13.77 27.82 33.74
CA GLY A 760 12.37 27.75 34.17
C GLY A 760 11.32 27.52 33.08
N ALA A 761 10.39 26.63 33.39
CA ALA A 761 9.06 26.58 32.80
C ALA A 761 8.26 27.82 33.24
N SER A 762 7.86 28.65 32.28
CA SER A 762 6.80 29.64 32.48
C SER A 762 5.45 28.94 32.43
N SER A 763 4.89 28.58 33.59
CA SER A 763 3.46 28.31 33.72
C SER A 763 2.74 29.59 34.17
N ALA A 764 1.81 30.06 33.33
CA ALA A 764 0.86 31.08 33.70
C ALA A 764 -0.44 30.40 34.14
N THR A 765 -0.68 30.30 35.44
CA THR A 765 -2.03 30.35 36.02
C THR A 765 -1.96 31.02 37.38
N GLY A 766 -2.73 32.08 37.54
CA GLY A 766 -2.64 33.02 38.65
C GLY A 766 -3.39 32.59 39.92
N ARG A 767 -2.99 33.25 41.02
CA ARG A 767 -3.78 33.81 42.15
C ARG A 767 -4.87 32.91 42.77
N ARG A 768 -5.06 32.80 44.09
CA ARG A 768 -4.60 33.57 45.27
C ARG A 768 -5.05 32.80 46.54
N THR A 769 -4.19 32.84 47.56
CA THR A 769 -4.47 32.96 49.02
C THR A 769 -5.29 31.91 49.77
N ALA A 770 -4.60 31.28 50.73
CA ALA A 770 -5.10 30.99 52.08
C ALA A 770 -4.10 31.59 53.11
N PRO A 771 -4.51 31.98 54.33
CA PRO A 771 -3.56 32.30 55.39
C PRO A 771 -3.62 31.38 56.63
N ALA A 772 -2.41 31.16 57.17
CA ALA A 772 -1.99 30.89 58.58
C ALA A 772 -2.32 29.50 59.18
N PRO A 773 -1.48 28.96 60.13
CA PRO A 773 -0.72 29.67 61.17
C PRO A 773 0.73 29.19 61.48
N ASP A 774 1.25 29.78 62.57
CA ASP A 774 2.62 29.94 63.09
C ASP A 774 3.45 28.70 63.49
N GLY A 775 4.78 28.87 63.56
CA GLY A 775 5.70 28.00 64.30
C GLY A 775 7.19 28.30 64.07
N VAL A 776 7.81 29.05 64.99
CA VAL A 776 9.21 29.48 65.04
C VAL A 776 10.17 28.34 65.48
N VAL A 777 11.37 28.22 64.89
CA VAL A 777 12.72 28.11 65.53
C VAL A 777 13.83 28.08 64.46
N SER A 778 14.83 28.97 64.64
CA SER A 778 16.05 29.23 63.84
C SER A 778 17.12 28.13 63.85
N ILE A 779 17.93 27.99 62.77
CA ILE A 779 19.43 27.98 62.76
C ILE A 779 20.01 28.35 61.33
N ALA A 780 20.66 29.52 61.22
CA ALA A 780 21.86 29.92 60.42
C ALA A 780 21.89 29.90 58.85
N PRO A 781 22.84 30.59 58.16
CA PRO A 781 22.54 31.52 57.06
C PRO A 781 22.89 31.05 55.64
N ALA A 782 22.22 31.63 54.65
CA ALA A 782 22.50 31.50 53.21
C ALA A 782 23.78 32.22 52.79
N PRO A 783 24.36 31.84 51.63
CA PRO A 783 24.94 32.82 50.73
C PRO A 783 24.21 32.81 49.37
N ARG A 784 23.74 34.00 49.00
CA ARG A 784 23.30 34.37 47.64
C ARG A 784 24.52 34.46 46.73
N CYS A 785 24.45 33.93 45.51
CA CYS A 785 25.32 34.38 44.42
C CYS A 785 24.67 35.59 43.75
N GLN A 786 25.15 36.78 44.11
CA GLN A 786 24.96 38.00 43.33
C GLN A 786 25.83 37.94 42.07
N ALA A 787 25.25 38.39 40.95
CA ALA A 787 25.99 38.79 39.77
C ALA A 787 26.92 39.97 40.11
N ALA A 788 28.18 39.88 39.67
CA ALA A 788 29.07 41.03 39.59
C ALA A 788 29.74 41.03 38.21
N VAL A 789 29.22 41.90 37.35
CA VAL A 789 29.96 42.53 36.26
C VAL A 789 30.93 43.52 36.91
N THR A 790 32.19 43.61 36.47
CA THR A 790 32.80 44.86 35.95
C THR A 790 34.29 44.71 35.60
N THR A 791 34.61 45.18 34.38
CA THR A 791 35.79 45.96 33.96
C THR A 791 37.09 45.89 34.79
N SER A 792 38.12 45.26 34.22
CA SER A 792 39.39 45.88 33.74
C SER A 792 40.39 44.77 33.41
#